data_AF-A0A926I8K2-F1
#
_entry.id   AF-A0A926I8K2-F1
#
_cell.length_a   1.000
_cell.length_b   1.000
_cell.length_c   1.000
_cell.angle_alpha   90.00
_cell.angle_beta   90.00
_cell.angle_gamma   90.00
#
_symmetry.space_group_name_H-M   'P 1'
#
loop_
_entity.id
_entity.type
_entity.pdbx_description
1 polymer ?
#
loop_
_entity_poly.entity_id
_entity_poly.type
_entity_poly.pdbx_seq_one_letter_code
_entity_poly.pdbx_strand_id
1 'polypeptide(L)'
;MENINWIKNKADISFSTEVMDELSKITDNKDCGGRSAGSPAEHRAADYLAEKFRQAGLVNVTKDPCSVDRWVFEEARLKYRGTDGERKEVILGGYACNANCKNREFPLVYAGRGTETDLRRIDVKGKLVLIDINQAGEWWINFPAYEASLSGAAGVICINVGGFGQEGDNVLVSEDICGPADLMVFSIGKRDGADLKEIMKRSESAEMKVVLSARSKVSGGGVSYNVWGDIPGKTDDVIYVINHYDSYYFTVFDDVQGIGWALGLAKLFTENGYVPDRTIRFVAHGAEEWGLTDCKYDWAVGAYKQITQVRPEWRNNGFAVVNLDGFYAVKGEERFCIVCTKELYDFVKESVSDFGDTKNYTIEVNMKLTSATEDFSYTKAGMPSLVAGAYDGCLADRKVLHSSDSGWDSGFDFEAFEMFHRLFAHIIVSLDRTKICPVNLKRRIYDAYESVKVYLNEEEKTAFVDTIGLLGSLSDKIKDVNKKMSGFISGSAEHDLHDLYRLIHKNFIRLNWNDEMIAPHERYISNIESLKIASDLMDKKKYEEAAKVLSEVDFNYYAEFFSERTYTFFEEQVTKRAKPSWGAGLVDNGNENLYKVIRALLKGVCTDAETEAVREAERRQRKYLKDAILAELNVLKVVKKDAGSLLGKL
;
A
#
# COMPACT_ATOMS: atom_id res chain seq x y z
N MET A 1 -25.49 -12.16 -28.32
CA MET A 1 -24.99 -12.17 -26.92
C MET A 1 -24.29 -13.49 -26.72
N GLU A 2 -22.97 -13.48 -26.54
CA GLU A 2 -22.24 -14.67 -26.12
C GLU A 2 -22.83 -15.20 -24.79
N ASN A 3 -22.96 -16.51 -24.68
CA ASN A 3 -23.54 -17.19 -23.54
C ASN A 3 -22.57 -17.13 -22.35
N ILE A 4 -22.78 -16.17 -21.44
CA ILE A 4 -21.99 -16.02 -20.20
C ILE A 4 -22.60 -16.78 -19.00
N ASN A 5 -23.51 -17.73 -19.24
CA ASN A 5 -24.11 -18.51 -18.16
C ASN A 5 -23.06 -19.33 -17.39
N TRP A 6 -21.88 -19.57 -17.97
CA TRP A 6 -20.76 -20.25 -17.30
C TRP A 6 -20.28 -19.50 -16.05
N ILE A 7 -20.43 -18.17 -15.96
CA ILE A 7 -20.08 -17.38 -14.76
C ILE A 7 -20.94 -17.79 -13.55
N LYS A 8 -22.17 -18.25 -13.81
CA LYS A 8 -23.11 -18.71 -12.77
C LYS A 8 -22.89 -20.16 -12.38
N ASN A 9 -22.02 -20.89 -13.07
CA ASN A 9 -21.64 -22.24 -12.69
C ASN A 9 -20.54 -22.18 -11.63
N LYS A 10 -20.28 -23.31 -10.97
CA LYS A 10 -19.13 -23.44 -10.08
C LYS A 10 -17.85 -23.30 -10.91
N ALA A 11 -16.94 -22.44 -10.51
CA ALA A 11 -15.63 -22.29 -11.14
C ALA A 11 -14.72 -23.48 -10.77
N ASP A 12 -13.96 -23.98 -11.75
CA ASP A 12 -12.88 -24.92 -11.49
C ASP A 12 -11.65 -24.13 -11.01
N ILE A 13 -11.31 -24.28 -9.74
CA ILE A 13 -10.17 -23.62 -9.10
C ILE A 13 -8.92 -24.51 -9.02
N SER A 14 -8.94 -25.69 -9.62
CA SER A 14 -7.83 -26.65 -9.53
C SER A 14 -6.51 -26.09 -10.07
N PHE A 15 -6.57 -25.41 -11.22
CA PHE A 15 -5.41 -24.73 -11.81
C PHE A 15 -4.89 -23.61 -10.90
N SER A 16 -5.79 -22.81 -10.32
CA SER A 16 -5.44 -21.75 -9.36
C SER A 16 -4.68 -22.33 -8.18
N THR A 17 -5.20 -23.40 -7.57
CA THR A 17 -4.58 -24.03 -6.40
C THR A 17 -3.26 -24.74 -6.72
N GLU A 18 -3.12 -25.34 -7.91
CA GLU A 18 -1.84 -25.90 -8.37
C GLU A 18 -0.79 -24.80 -8.51
N VAL A 19 -1.18 -23.67 -9.11
CA VAL A 19 -0.29 -22.52 -9.27
C VAL A 19 0.18 -21.99 -7.92
N MET A 20 -0.75 -21.81 -6.98
CA MET A 20 -0.46 -21.34 -5.63
C MET A 20 0.51 -22.27 -4.89
N ASP A 21 0.24 -23.58 -4.92
CA ASP A 21 1.07 -24.56 -4.22
C ASP A 21 2.52 -24.54 -4.71
N GLU A 22 2.73 -24.54 -6.03
CA GLU A 22 4.08 -24.50 -6.58
C GLU A 22 4.76 -23.14 -6.39
N LEU A 23 4.04 -22.03 -6.61
CA LEU A 23 4.60 -20.69 -6.42
C LEU A 23 5.02 -20.46 -4.95
N SER A 24 4.23 -20.92 -3.98
CA SER A 24 4.54 -20.79 -2.54
C SER A 24 5.90 -21.41 -2.15
N LYS A 25 6.39 -22.39 -2.91
CA LYS A 25 7.65 -23.11 -2.66
C LYS A 25 8.86 -22.47 -3.33
N ILE A 26 8.67 -21.53 -4.26
CA ILE A 26 9.76 -20.83 -4.95
C ILE A 26 10.27 -19.70 -4.05
N THR A 27 11.24 -20.02 -3.19
CA THR A 27 11.83 -19.08 -2.21
C THR A 27 13.35 -19.21 -2.15
N ASP A 28 14.02 -18.25 -1.50
CA ASP A 28 15.48 -18.26 -1.29
C ASP A 28 15.88 -18.71 0.13
N ASN A 29 15.03 -18.51 1.13
CA ASN A 29 15.22 -19.04 2.48
C ASN A 29 14.39 -20.31 2.69
N LYS A 30 15.06 -21.39 3.08
CA LYS A 30 14.45 -22.71 3.31
C LYS A 30 13.64 -22.82 4.61
N ASP A 31 13.87 -21.92 5.57
CA ASP A 31 13.33 -22.01 6.93
C ASP A 31 12.01 -21.26 7.06
N CYS A 32 11.90 -20.09 6.43
CA CYS A 32 10.70 -19.24 6.53
C CYS A 32 10.19 -18.71 5.19
N GLY A 33 10.88 -18.97 4.08
CA GLY A 33 10.49 -18.50 2.75
C GLY A 33 11.05 -17.13 2.42
N GLY A 34 10.49 -16.49 1.40
CA GLY A 34 11.00 -15.21 0.91
C GLY A 34 11.37 -15.27 -0.55
N ARG A 35 10.74 -14.39 -1.30
CA ARG A 35 10.88 -14.20 -2.74
C ARG A 35 10.85 -12.70 -2.99
N SER A 36 11.93 -12.01 -2.63
CA SER A 36 11.98 -10.54 -2.63
C SER A 36 12.46 -9.96 -3.98
N ALA A 37 12.34 -8.64 -4.13
CA ALA A 37 12.78 -7.93 -5.34
C ALA A 37 14.21 -8.26 -5.79
N GLY A 38 14.34 -8.59 -7.07
CA GLY A 38 15.59 -8.89 -7.75
C GLY A 38 16.29 -10.17 -7.28
N SER A 39 15.64 -10.98 -6.46
CA SER A 39 16.19 -12.18 -5.87
C SER A 39 16.22 -13.36 -6.85
N PRO A 40 17.08 -14.38 -6.63
CA PRO A 40 17.05 -15.59 -7.46
C PRO A 40 15.69 -16.30 -7.43
N ALA A 41 14.98 -16.30 -6.30
CA ALA A 41 13.64 -16.89 -6.22
C ALA A 41 12.63 -16.11 -7.07
N GLU A 42 12.66 -14.78 -7.02
CA GLU A 42 11.77 -13.95 -7.84
C GLU A 42 12.00 -14.22 -9.33
N HIS A 43 13.25 -14.35 -9.77
CA HIS A 43 13.56 -14.66 -11.17
C HIS A 43 13.02 -16.04 -11.60
N ARG A 44 13.15 -17.06 -10.74
CA ARG A 44 12.58 -18.39 -10.99
C ARG A 44 11.05 -18.34 -11.05
N ALA A 45 10.43 -17.56 -10.16
CA ALA A 45 8.99 -17.36 -10.16
C ALA A 45 8.52 -16.66 -11.42
N ALA A 46 9.21 -15.62 -11.89
CA ALA A 46 8.87 -14.95 -13.14
C ALA A 46 8.93 -15.90 -14.35
N ASP A 47 9.92 -16.79 -14.41
CA ASP A 47 10.01 -17.81 -15.46
C ASP A 47 8.86 -18.82 -15.39
N TYR A 48 8.56 -19.30 -14.18
CA TYR A 48 7.41 -20.17 -13.91
C TYR A 48 6.07 -19.52 -14.30
N LEU A 49 5.86 -18.25 -13.93
CA LEU A 49 4.65 -17.51 -14.27
C LEU A 49 4.51 -17.31 -15.77
N ALA A 50 5.60 -17.01 -16.49
CA ALA A 50 5.54 -16.93 -17.95
C ALA A 50 5.13 -18.26 -18.59
N GLU A 51 5.49 -19.40 -17.99
CA GLU A 51 4.99 -20.71 -18.42
C GLU A 51 3.50 -20.87 -18.11
N LYS A 52 3.08 -20.59 -16.87
CA LYS A 52 1.68 -20.74 -16.44
C LYS A 52 0.72 -19.80 -17.16
N PHE A 53 1.15 -18.60 -17.53
CA PHE A 53 0.39 -17.68 -18.38
C PHE A 53 0.08 -18.32 -19.75
N ARG A 54 1.05 -19.00 -20.37
CA ARG A 54 0.82 -19.73 -21.64
C ARG A 54 -0.09 -20.94 -21.43
N GLN A 55 0.07 -21.67 -20.33
CA GLN A 55 -0.80 -22.81 -19.99
C GLN A 55 -2.25 -22.38 -19.72
N ALA A 56 -2.47 -21.17 -19.20
CA ALA A 56 -3.80 -20.57 -19.02
C ALA A 56 -4.44 -20.10 -20.35
N GLY A 57 -3.71 -20.19 -21.47
CA GLY A 57 -4.19 -19.79 -22.80
C GLY A 57 -3.93 -18.33 -23.15
N LEU A 58 -3.13 -17.60 -22.36
CA LEU A 58 -2.73 -16.23 -22.70
C LEU A 58 -1.73 -16.21 -23.86
N VAL A 59 -1.83 -15.19 -24.70
CA VAL A 59 -0.89 -14.91 -25.79
C VAL A 59 -0.03 -13.68 -25.47
N ASN A 60 0.94 -13.35 -26.32
CA ASN A 60 1.87 -12.24 -26.13
C ASN A 60 2.65 -12.27 -24.80
N VAL A 61 2.83 -13.47 -24.23
CA VAL A 61 3.42 -13.62 -22.89
C VAL A 61 4.84 -13.07 -22.88
N THR A 62 5.05 -12.03 -22.08
CA THR A 62 6.26 -11.22 -22.02
C THR A 62 6.76 -11.12 -20.59
N LYS A 63 8.08 -11.04 -20.45
CA LYS A 63 8.77 -10.78 -19.17
C LYS A 63 9.56 -9.49 -19.30
N ASP A 64 9.01 -8.40 -18.77
CA ASP A 64 9.58 -7.07 -18.83
C ASP A 64 10.56 -6.84 -17.65
N PRO A 65 11.82 -6.43 -17.90
CA PRO A 65 12.75 -6.12 -16.82
C PRO A 65 12.47 -4.75 -16.20
N CYS A 66 12.48 -4.69 -14.86
CA CYS A 66 12.35 -3.47 -14.08
C CYS A 66 13.58 -3.31 -13.17
N SER A 67 14.28 -2.19 -13.27
CA SER A 67 15.38 -1.92 -12.34
C SER A 67 14.84 -1.75 -10.92
N VAL A 68 15.49 -2.30 -9.91
CA VAL A 68 15.11 -2.20 -8.48
C VAL A 68 16.37 -2.23 -7.61
N ASP A 69 16.25 -1.98 -6.32
CA ASP A 69 17.23 -2.50 -5.38
C ASP A 69 16.93 -3.98 -5.10
N ARG A 70 17.99 -4.79 -4.98
CA ARG A 70 17.88 -6.23 -4.78
C ARG A 70 18.01 -6.57 -3.32
N TRP A 71 17.17 -7.49 -2.85
CA TRP A 71 17.30 -8.11 -1.53
C TRP A 71 17.30 -9.63 -1.64
N VAL A 72 18.26 -10.27 -0.97
CA VAL A 72 18.33 -11.72 -0.80
C VAL A 72 18.49 -12.03 0.67
N PHE A 73 17.50 -12.73 1.22
CA PHE A 73 17.50 -13.23 2.60
C PHE A 73 17.71 -14.75 2.58
N GLU A 74 18.85 -15.22 3.09
CA GLU A 74 19.22 -16.65 3.03
C GLU A 74 19.03 -17.37 4.38
N GLU A 75 19.37 -16.71 5.50
CA GLU A 75 19.20 -17.28 6.84
C GLU A 75 19.22 -16.20 7.93
N ALA A 76 18.49 -16.43 9.03
CA ALA A 76 18.73 -15.77 10.32
C ALA A 76 18.28 -16.68 11.47
N ARG A 77 19.22 -16.97 12.39
CA ARG A 77 19.02 -17.88 13.51
C ARG A 77 19.67 -17.35 14.77
N LEU A 78 18.93 -17.38 15.88
CA LEU A 78 19.40 -16.95 17.19
C LEU A 78 19.53 -18.16 18.12
N LYS A 79 20.69 -18.32 18.74
CA LYS A 79 20.93 -19.34 19.75
C LYS A 79 21.09 -18.71 21.13
N TYR A 80 20.43 -19.28 22.12
CA TYR A 80 20.52 -18.82 23.50
C TYR A 80 20.19 -19.96 24.48
N ARG A 81 20.31 -19.70 25.78
CA ARG A 81 19.85 -20.64 26.82
C ARG A 81 18.55 -20.12 27.41
N GLY A 82 17.49 -20.93 27.34
CA GLY A 82 16.14 -20.56 27.78
C GLY A 82 16.01 -20.45 29.30
N THR A 83 14.86 -19.95 29.78
CA THR A 83 14.52 -19.93 31.21
C THR A 83 14.42 -21.32 31.83
N ASP A 84 14.18 -22.34 31.01
CA ASP A 84 14.21 -23.77 31.35
C ASP A 84 15.64 -24.33 31.51
N GLY A 85 16.66 -23.55 31.16
CA GLY A 85 18.06 -23.97 31.15
C GLY A 85 18.48 -24.72 29.89
N GLU A 86 17.57 -25.00 28.95
CA GLU A 86 17.86 -25.71 27.71
C GLU A 86 18.50 -24.80 26.67
N ARG A 87 19.28 -25.39 25.75
CA ARG A 87 19.80 -24.65 24.60
C ARG A 87 18.71 -24.54 23.54
N LYS A 88 18.37 -23.31 23.16
CA LYS A 88 17.40 -22.99 22.12
C LYS A 88 18.10 -22.47 20.87
N GLU A 89 17.57 -22.83 19.73
CA GLU A 89 17.90 -22.25 18.43
C GLU A 89 16.58 -21.89 17.75
N VAL A 90 16.39 -20.60 17.47
CA VAL A 90 15.14 -20.06 16.93
C VAL A 90 15.40 -19.39 15.58
N ILE A 91 14.44 -19.50 14.67
CA ILE A 91 14.44 -18.84 13.36
C ILE A 91 13.99 -17.39 13.57
N LEU A 92 14.60 -16.46 12.84
CA LEU A 92 14.20 -15.06 12.81
C LEU A 92 13.65 -14.69 11.43
N GLY A 93 12.66 -13.80 11.39
CA GLY A 93 12.20 -13.17 10.15
C GLY A 93 13.15 -12.04 9.76
N GLY A 94 13.28 -11.74 8.47
CA GLY A 94 14.21 -10.74 7.96
C GLY A 94 13.48 -9.53 7.40
N TYR A 95 13.99 -8.33 7.68
CA TYR A 95 13.69 -7.13 6.90
C TYR A 95 14.79 -6.89 5.86
N ALA A 96 14.54 -6.03 4.87
CA ALA A 96 15.50 -5.66 3.82
C ALA A 96 16.74 -4.92 4.36
N CYS A 97 17.65 -5.69 4.97
CA CYS A 97 18.86 -5.21 5.63
C CYS A 97 20.10 -6.03 5.24
N ASN A 98 21.29 -5.50 5.54
CA ASN A 98 22.56 -6.18 5.37
C ASN A 98 22.96 -6.92 6.66
N ALA A 99 23.20 -8.22 6.56
CA ALA A 99 23.72 -9.05 7.62
C ALA A 99 24.69 -10.10 7.07
N ASN A 100 25.86 -10.21 7.68
CA ASN A 100 26.82 -11.27 7.36
C ASN A 100 27.57 -11.68 8.63
N CYS A 101 27.01 -12.63 9.37
CA CYS A 101 27.67 -13.20 10.54
C CYS A 101 27.35 -14.69 10.66
N LYS A 102 28.31 -15.46 11.17
CA LYS A 102 28.17 -16.91 11.38
C LYS A 102 28.63 -17.27 12.78
N ASN A 103 27.72 -17.81 13.58
CA ASN A 103 27.93 -18.15 14.99
C ASN A 103 28.66 -17.04 15.79
N ARG A 104 28.26 -15.78 15.58
CA ARG A 104 28.85 -14.64 16.28
C ARG A 104 28.11 -14.39 17.59
N GLU A 105 28.84 -14.30 18.69
CA GLU A 105 28.28 -13.93 19.99
C GLU A 105 28.02 -12.41 20.04
N PHE A 106 26.85 -12.04 20.56
CA PHE A 106 26.48 -10.67 20.85
C PHE A 106 25.88 -10.57 22.27
N PRO A 107 26.14 -9.46 22.97
CA PRO A 107 25.23 -9.00 24.01
C PRO A 107 23.84 -8.69 23.45
N LEU A 108 22.80 -9.00 24.21
CA LEU A 108 21.41 -8.62 23.94
C LEU A 108 20.86 -7.86 25.15
N VAL A 109 20.19 -6.74 24.87
CA VAL A 109 19.50 -5.90 25.85
C VAL A 109 18.07 -5.62 25.40
N TYR A 110 17.15 -5.44 26.35
CA TYR A 110 15.76 -5.04 26.06
C TYR A 110 15.60 -3.52 26.14
N ALA A 111 15.00 -2.92 25.12
CA ALA A 111 14.88 -1.46 24.97
C ALA A 111 13.44 -0.97 24.82
N GLY A 112 12.47 -1.65 25.44
CA GLY A 112 11.07 -1.19 25.39
C GLY A 112 10.57 -1.11 23.95
N ARG A 113 10.11 0.08 23.55
CA ARG A 113 9.59 0.36 22.20
C ARG A 113 10.67 0.85 21.21
N GLY A 114 11.93 0.92 21.64
CA GLY A 114 13.04 1.43 20.82
C GLY A 114 13.02 2.94 20.60
N THR A 115 12.32 3.70 21.47
CA THR A 115 12.26 5.16 21.40
C THR A 115 13.56 5.81 21.85
N GLU A 116 13.74 7.10 21.58
CA GLU A 116 14.87 7.88 22.09
C GLU A 116 14.96 7.80 23.63
N THR A 117 13.80 7.85 24.31
CA THR A 117 13.75 7.79 25.78
C THR A 117 14.17 6.42 26.29
N ASP A 118 13.77 5.34 25.61
CA ASP A 118 14.15 3.98 26.00
C ASP A 118 15.65 3.77 25.82
N LEU A 119 16.19 4.13 24.65
CA LEU A 119 17.59 3.91 24.30
C LEU A 119 18.56 4.75 25.13
N ARG A 120 18.16 5.94 25.60
CA ARG A 120 18.99 6.77 26.50
C ARG A 120 19.21 6.16 27.88
N ARG A 121 18.39 5.20 28.30
CA ARG A 121 18.45 4.59 29.64
C ARG A 121 19.35 3.37 29.71
N ILE A 122 19.82 2.87 28.56
CA ILE A 122 20.58 1.62 28.45
C ILE A 122 21.79 1.81 27.52
N ASP A 123 22.87 1.07 27.77
CA ASP A 123 24.01 1.03 26.84
C ASP A 123 23.75 -0.01 25.75
N VAL A 124 23.51 0.47 24.52
CA VAL A 124 23.24 -0.37 23.34
C VAL A 124 24.45 -0.53 22.42
N LYS A 125 25.58 0.13 22.71
CA LYS A 125 26.70 0.20 21.77
C LYS A 125 27.32 -1.17 21.51
N GLY A 126 27.29 -1.60 20.25
CA GLY A 126 27.79 -2.90 19.79
C GLY A 126 26.93 -4.10 20.23
N LYS A 127 25.73 -3.87 20.76
CA LYS A 127 24.80 -4.90 21.25
C LYS A 127 23.63 -5.08 20.29
N LEU A 128 23.02 -6.26 20.31
CA LEU A 128 21.69 -6.45 19.74
C LEU A 128 20.65 -5.84 20.70
N VAL A 129 19.60 -5.27 20.12
CA VAL A 129 18.52 -4.61 20.87
C VAL A 129 17.21 -5.34 20.60
N LEU A 130 16.57 -5.85 21.66
CA LEU A 130 15.24 -6.44 21.61
C LEU A 130 14.19 -5.34 21.88
N ILE A 131 13.19 -5.22 21.01
CA ILE A 131 12.09 -4.24 21.17
C ILE A 131 10.72 -4.90 21.01
N ASP A 132 9.71 -4.31 21.66
CA ASP A 132 8.30 -4.55 21.36
C ASP A 132 7.84 -3.47 20.35
N ILE A 133 7.11 -3.87 19.30
CA ILE A 133 6.60 -2.94 18.26
C ILE A 133 5.15 -3.22 17.91
N ASN A 134 4.36 -2.17 17.68
CA ASN A 134 3.01 -2.26 17.12
C ASN A 134 2.96 -1.44 15.83
N GLN A 135 3.21 -2.12 14.72
CA GLN A 135 3.46 -1.45 13.46
C GLN A 135 2.20 -0.86 12.80
N ALA A 136 1.02 -1.40 13.10
CA ALA A 136 -0.25 -0.84 12.61
C ALA A 136 -0.74 0.37 13.42
N GLY A 137 -0.37 0.46 14.71
CA GLY A 137 -0.90 1.47 15.64
C GLY A 137 0.10 2.55 16.08
N GLU A 138 1.39 2.40 15.76
CA GLU A 138 2.44 3.28 16.25
C GLU A 138 3.36 3.74 15.12
N TRP A 139 4.31 2.92 14.70
CA TRP A 139 5.30 3.26 13.67
C TRP A 139 5.94 2.02 13.05
N TRP A 140 6.45 2.19 11.84
CA TRP A 140 7.26 1.20 11.16
C TRP A 140 8.62 0.98 11.82
N ILE A 141 9.22 -0.17 11.54
CA ILE A 141 10.49 -0.62 12.13
C ILE A 141 11.68 0.31 11.79
N ASN A 142 11.63 1.06 10.69
CA ASN A 142 12.67 2.02 10.33
C ASN A 142 12.98 3.03 11.43
N PHE A 143 11.97 3.54 12.13
CA PHE A 143 12.18 4.55 13.16
C PHE A 143 13.03 4.03 14.33
N PRO A 144 12.63 2.95 15.05
CA PRO A 144 13.45 2.40 16.12
C PRO A 144 14.76 1.79 15.60
N ALA A 145 14.80 1.21 14.40
CA ALA A 145 16.04 0.69 13.82
C ALA A 145 17.06 1.82 13.56
N TYR A 146 16.64 2.93 12.96
CA TYR A 146 17.53 4.05 12.69
C TYR A 146 17.98 4.75 13.99
N GLU A 147 17.08 4.93 14.96
CA GLU A 147 17.45 5.48 16.29
C GLU A 147 18.47 4.58 17.02
N ALA A 148 18.30 3.25 16.96
CA ALA A 148 19.25 2.29 17.50
C ALA A 148 20.61 2.34 16.77
N SER A 149 20.58 2.49 15.43
CA SER A 149 21.79 2.66 14.61
C SER A 149 22.58 3.91 15.02
N LEU A 150 21.91 5.05 15.21
CA LEU A 150 22.52 6.28 15.70
C LEU A 150 23.14 6.13 17.09
N SER A 151 22.57 5.26 17.92
CA SER A 151 23.06 4.91 19.25
C SER A 151 24.18 3.86 19.24
N GLY A 152 24.56 3.36 18.07
CA GLY A 152 25.66 2.42 17.87
C GLY A 152 25.29 0.96 18.13
N ALA A 153 24.00 0.59 18.09
CA ALA A 153 23.57 -0.79 18.17
C ALA A 153 24.18 -1.65 17.05
N ALA A 154 24.38 -2.94 17.33
CA ALA A 154 24.79 -3.91 16.31
C ALA A 154 23.62 -4.40 15.46
N GLY A 155 22.40 -4.36 16.01
CA GLY A 155 21.19 -4.80 15.31
C GLY A 155 19.95 -4.68 16.19
N VAL A 156 18.78 -4.76 15.57
CA VAL A 156 17.48 -4.80 16.23
C VAL A 156 16.81 -6.15 15.97
N ILE A 157 16.20 -6.70 17.02
CA ILE A 157 15.27 -7.83 16.95
C ILE A 157 13.93 -7.31 17.48
N CYS A 158 12.87 -7.34 16.67
CA CYS A 158 11.55 -6.87 17.08
C CYS A 158 10.60 -8.02 17.40
N ILE A 159 9.78 -7.82 18.43
CA ILE A 159 8.61 -8.64 18.75
C ILE A 159 7.40 -7.84 18.31
N ASN A 160 6.67 -8.33 17.31
CA ASN A 160 5.42 -7.68 16.90
C ASN A 160 4.35 -7.96 17.95
N VAL A 161 3.94 -6.94 18.72
CA VAL A 161 2.99 -7.06 19.83
C VAL A 161 1.58 -6.60 19.48
N GLY A 162 1.38 -6.00 18.30
CA GLY A 162 0.07 -5.59 17.80
C GLY A 162 0.08 -5.30 16.29
N GLY A 163 -1.11 -5.28 15.69
CA GLY A 163 -1.29 -5.02 14.26
C GLY A 163 -1.27 -6.28 13.41
N PHE A 164 -0.38 -6.33 12.42
CA PHE A 164 -0.29 -7.40 11.43
C PHE A 164 0.28 -8.71 12.00
N GLY A 165 -0.19 -9.86 11.50
CA GLY A 165 0.36 -11.18 11.87
C GLY A 165 0.43 -11.44 13.38
N GLN A 166 -0.49 -10.86 14.15
CA GLN A 166 -0.44 -10.86 15.61
C GLN A 166 -1.06 -12.11 16.25
N GLU A 167 -1.77 -12.94 15.50
CA GLU A 167 -2.37 -14.17 16.01
C GLU A 167 -1.32 -15.29 16.09
N GLY A 168 -0.97 -15.69 17.32
CA GLY A 168 -0.04 -16.79 17.59
C GLY A 168 1.27 -16.35 18.23
N ASP A 169 1.86 -17.24 19.03
CA ASP A 169 3.06 -16.89 19.82
C ASP A 169 4.37 -17.07 19.06
N ASN A 170 4.37 -17.88 18.00
CA ASN A 170 5.57 -18.23 17.23
C ASN A 170 5.61 -17.53 15.86
N VAL A 171 4.67 -16.62 15.60
CA VAL A 171 4.57 -15.96 14.29
C VAL A 171 5.66 -14.91 14.16
N LEU A 172 6.36 -14.98 13.03
CA LEU A 172 7.30 -13.96 12.58
C LEU A 172 6.55 -13.00 11.67
N VAL A 173 6.82 -11.70 11.79
CA VAL A 173 6.20 -10.65 10.98
C VAL A 173 7.31 -9.87 10.29
N SER A 174 7.12 -9.50 9.02
CA SER A 174 8.03 -8.65 8.26
C SER A 174 7.21 -7.68 7.44
N GLU A 175 7.71 -6.47 7.24
CA GLU A 175 7.05 -5.40 6.48
C GLU A 175 8.11 -4.73 5.60
N ASP A 176 7.68 -3.76 4.80
CA ASP A 176 8.59 -2.85 4.13
C ASP A 176 9.42 -2.08 5.16
N ILE A 177 10.70 -1.87 4.86
CA ILE A 177 11.60 -1.24 5.83
C ILE A 177 11.50 0.28 5.77
N CYS A 178 11.15 0.91 4.64
CA CYS A 178 11.06 2.37 4.49
C CYS A 178 12.33 3.13 4.95
N GLY A 179 13.52 2.52 4.83
CA GLY A 179 14.72 3.02 5.51
C GLY A 179 16.04 2.40 5.05
N PRO A 180 17.16 2.81 5.67
CA PRO A 180 18.48 2.28 5.35
C PRO A 180 18.62 0.80 5.68
N ALA A 181 19.43 0.09 4.87
CA ALA A 181 19.70 -1.33 5.05
C ALA A 181 20.96 -1.62 5.91
N ASP A 182 21.59 -0.60 6.52
CA ASP A 182 22.91 -0.75 7.14
C ASP A 182 22.91 -1.47 8.49
N LEU A 183 21.82 -1.36 9.25
CA LEU A 183 21.66 -2.05 10.54
C LEU A 183 21.01 -3.41 10.32
N MET A 184 21.47 -4.45 11.03
CA MET A 184 20.77 -5.74 11.02
C MET A 184 19.40 -5.58 11.70
N VAL A 185 18.33 -6.00 11.03
CA VAL A 185 16.96 -5.92 11.54
C VAL A 185 16.25 -7.25 11.30
N PHE A 186 15.72 -7.84 12.37
CA PHE A 186 15.03 -9.12 12.33
C PHE A 186 13.78 -9.11 13.20
N SER A 187 12.85 -10.02 12.93
CA SER A 187 11.71 -10.30 13.81
C SER A 187 11.86 -11.63 14.55
N ILE A 188 11.22 -11.72 15.72
CA ILE A 188 11.17 -12.93 16.55
C ILE A 188 9.75 -13.15 17.07
N GLY A 189 9.35 -14.41 17.23
CA GLY A 189 8.06 -14.77 17.79
C GLY A 189 7.90 -14.30 19.25
N LYS A 190 6.67 -13.98 19.65
CA LYS A 190 6.30 -13.52 21.00
C LYS A 190 6.76 -14.46 22.10
N ARG A 191 6.70 -15.78 21.89
CA ARG A 191 7.12 -16.80 22.87
C ARG A 191 8.60 -16.67 23.20
N ASP A 192 9.44 -16.70 22.18
CA ASP A 192 10.89 -16.65 22.34
C ASP A 192 11.33 -15.25 22.79
N GLY A 193 10.69 -14.20 22.26
CA GLY A 193 10.85 -12.84 22.75
C GLY A 193 10.53 -12.68 24.24
N ALA A 194 9.45 -13.29 24.73
CA ALA A 194 9.10 -13.28 26.14
C ALA A 194 10.11 -14.05 27.02
N ASP A 195 10.62 -15.18 26.53
CA ASP A 195 11.67 -15.96 27.20
C ASP A 195 12.97 -15.14 27.34
N LEU A 196 13.40 -14.45 26.27
CA LEU A 196 14.55 -13.53 26.31
C LEU A 196 14.34 -12.39 27.30
N LYS A 197 13.15 -11.76 27.32
CA LYS A 197 12.81 -10.69 28.28
C LYS A 197 12.89 -11.17 29.72
N GLU A 198 12.38 -12.37 30.02
CA GLU A 198 12.41 -12.92 31.37
C GLU A 198 13.84 -13.28 31.83
N ILE A 199 14.69 -13.79 30.93
CA ILE A 199 16.11 -14.04 31.23
C ILE A 199 16.83 -12.74 31.59
N MET A 200 16.68 -11.70 30.77
CA MET A 200 17.30 -10.39 31.03
C MET A 200 16.79 -9.77 32.33
N LYS A 201 15.50 -9.90 32.65
CA LYS A 201 14.92 -9.40 33.92
C LYS A 201 15.50 -10.07 35.17
N ARG A 202 15.91 -11.34 35.07
CA ARG A 202 16.55 -12.09 36.17
C ARG A 202 18.06 -11.86 36.25
N SER A 203 18.67 -11.30 35.20
CA SER A 203 20.10 -11.02 35.13
C SER A 203 20.46 -9.76 35.93
N GLU A 204 21.52 -9.81 36.74
CA GLU A 204 22.02 -8.63 37.48
C GLU A 204 22.42 -7.48 36.54
N SER A 205 22.89 -7.79 35.33
CA SER A 205 23.31 -6.80 34.33
C SER A 205 22.19 -6.34 33.40
N ALA A 206 20.97 -6.89 33.52
CA ALA A 206 19.89 -6.73 32.55
C ALA A 206 20.29 -7.04 31.09
N GLU A 207 21.33 -7.84 30.91
CA GLU A 207 21.92 -8.23 29.63
C GLU A 207 22.08 -9.76 29.58
N MET A 208 21.99 -10.33 28.39
CA MET A 208 22.33 -11.73 28.15
C MET A 208 23.21 -11.91 26.90
N LYS A 209 23.87 -13.07 26.80
CA LYS A 209 24.63 -13.45 25.61
C LYS A 209 23.79 -14.33 24.69
N VAL A 210 23.82 -14.00 23.40
CA VAL A 210 23.18 -14.76 22.33
C VAL A 210 24.18 -15.00 21.20
N VAL A 211 23.96 -16.04 20.40
CA VAL A 211 24.78 -16.35 19.23
C VAL A 211 23.94 -16.23 17.97
N LEU A 212 24.29 -15.29 17.09
CA LEU A 212 23.59 -15.01 15.84
C LEU A 212 24.33 -15.64 14.65
N SER A 213 23.57 -16.27 13.76
CA SER A 213 24.00 -16.55 12.38
C SER A 213 22.98 -15.93 11.44
N ALA A 214 23.40 -15.01 10.59
CA ALA A 214 22.51 -14.33 9.67
C ALA A 214 23.21 -13.96 8.37
N ARG A 215 22.49 -14.14 7.26
CA ARG A 215 22.89 -13.79 5.92
C ARG A 215 21.73 -13.14 5.19
N SER A 216 21.84 -11.83 5.03
CA SER A 216 20.92 -10.99 4.28
C SER A 216 21.74 -9.96 3.51
N LYS A 217 21.40 -9.72 2.25
CA LYS A 217 22.13 -8.76 1.42
C LYS A 217 21.17 -7.89 0.64
N VAL A 218 21.30 -6.59 0.86
CA VAL A 218 20.72 -5.54 0.02
C VAL A 218 21.81 -4.98 -0.89
N SER A 219 21.51 -4.85 -2.18
CA SER A 219 22.43 -4.27 -3.16
C SER A 219 21.68 -3.47 -4.21
N GLY A 220 22.17 -2.28 -4.53
CA GLY A 220 21.59 -1.46 -5.59
C GLY A 220 21.81 -2.03 -6.99
N GLY A 221 20.99 -1.59 -7.94
CA GLY A 221 21.13 -1.95 -9.37
C GLY A 221 20.66 -3.38 -9.70
N GLY A 222 19.73 -3.91 -8.92
CA GLY A 222 19.03 -5.16 -9.21
C GLY A 222 18.04 -5.03 -10.37
N VAL A 223 17.52 -6.18 -10.79
CA VAL A 223 16.47 -6.30 -11.81
C VAL A 223 15.38 -7.20 -11.27
N SER A 224 14.18 -6.69 -11.17
CA SER A 224 12.91 -7.40 -10.98
C SER A 224 12.27 -7.64 -12.34
N TYR A 225 11.27 -8.52 -12.42
CA TYR A 225 10.54 -8.78 -13.66
C TYR A 225 9.04 -8.65 -13.48
N ASN A 226 8.38 -7.94 -14.39
CA ASN A 226 6.93 -7.99 -14.52
C ASN A 226 6.57 -8.96 -15.64
N VAL A 227 5.68 -9.91 -15.38
CA VAL A 227 5.22 -10.91 -16.35
C VAL A 227 3.82 -10.55 -16.78
N TRP A 228 3.55 -10.51 -18.09
CA TRP A 228 2.20 -10.21 -18.57
C TRP A 228 1.83 -11.00 -19.81
N GLY A 229 0.53 -11.15 -20.05
CA GLY A 229 -0.05 -11.81 -21.22
C GLY A 229 -1.50 -11.40 -21.46
N ASP A 230 -1.99 -11.65 -22.67
CA ASP A 230 -3.26 -11.11 -23.15
C ASP A 230 -4.28 -12.20 -23.49
N ILE A 231 -5.55 -11.88 -23.25
CA ILE A 231 -6.69 -12.41 -24.03
C ILE A 231 -7.06 -11.31 -25.04
N PRO A 232 -6.80 -11.49 -26.35
CA PRO A 232 -6.99 -10.44 -27.35
C PRO A 232 -8.45 -10.02 -27.49
N GLY A 233 -8.69 -8.70 -27.49
CA GLY A 233 -9.98 -8.10 -27.79
C GLY A 233 -10.14 -7.66 -29.25
N LYS A 234 -11.24 -6.97 -29.51
CA LYS A 234 -11.61 -6.40 -30.82
C LYS A 234 -11.23 -4.93 -30.95
N THR A 235 -11.09 -4.22 -29.83
CA THR A 235 -10.68 -2.80 -29.77
C THR A 235 -9.24 -2.67 -29.25
N ASP A 236 -8.69 -1.46 -29.38
CA ASP A 236 -7.35 -1.12 -28.88
C ASP A 236 -7.30 -0.90 -27.37
N ASP A 237 -8.47 -0.79 -26.72
CA ASP A 237 -8.61 -0.59 -25.27
C ASP A 237 -8.21 -1.85 -24.50
N VAL A 238 -7.69 -1.65 -23.30
CA VAL A 238 -7.20 -2.74 -22.45
C VAL A 238 -7.79 -2.64 -21.04
N ILE A 239 -8.36 -3.75 -20.56
CA ILE A 239 -8.68 -3.97 -19.14
C ILE A 239 -7.50 -4.70 -18.52
N TYR A 240 -6.94 -4.14 -17.45
CA TYR A 240 -5.79 -4.71 -16.76
C TYR A 240 -6.27 -5.51 -15.55
N VAL A 241 -5.83 -6.76 -15.42
CA VAL A 241 -5.96 -7.59 -14.24
C VAL A 241 -4.57 -7.73 -13.65
N ILE A 242 -4.34 -7.16 -12.47
CA ILE A 242 -2.99 -7.02 -11.89
C ILE A 242 -2.92 -7.63 -10.50
N ASN A 243 -1.72 -8.10 -10.14
CA ASN A 243 -1.32 -8.68 -8.86
C ASN A 243 0.20 -8.60 -8.71
N HIS A 244 0.72 -8.76 -7.50
CA HIS A 244 2.14 -9.02 -7.30
C HIS A 244 2.40 -10.49 -7.03
N TYR A 245 3.65 -10.88 -7.19
CA TYR A 245 4.07 -12.24 -6.90
C TYR A 245 5.26 -12.32 -5.97
N ASP A 246 5.94 -11.24 -5.57
CA ASP A 246 6.93 -11.33 -4.49
C ASP A 246 6.27 -11.58 -3.13
N SER A 247 7.05 -12.08 -2.16
CA SER A 247 6.54 -12.38 -0.82
C SER A 247 7.63 -12.37 0.25
N TYR A 248 7.27 -12.02 1.49
CA TYR A 248 8.17 -12.11 2.66
C TYR A 248 8.41 -13.54 3.14
N TYR A 249 7.37 -14.37 3.17
CA TYR A 249 7.40 -15.71 3.77
C TYR A 249 6.92 -16.79 2.80
N PHE A 250 6.94 -18.06 3.25
CA PHE A 250 6.13 -19.11 2.66
C PHE A 250 4.66 -18.75 2.85
N THR A 251 3.97 -18.53 1.73
CA THR A 251 2.61 -18.02 1.74
C THR A 251 1.79 -18.62 0.62
N VAL A 252 0.51 -18.88 0.91
CA VAL A 252 -0.54 -19.16 -0.08
C VAL A 252 -1.56 -18.03 -0.15
N PHE A 253 -1.38 -16.97 0.64
CA PHE A 253 -2.20 -15.77 0.67
C PHE A 253 -1.46 -14.67 -0.10
N ASP A 254 -0.89 -13.70 0.60
CA ASP A 254 -0.27 -12.50 0.05
C ASP A 254 1.01 -12.77 -0.76
N ASP A 255 1.06 -12.46 -2.07
CA ASP A 255 -0.09 -12.44 -3.00
C ASP A 255 -0.08 -13.61 -3.99
N VAL A 256 0.44 -14.74 -3.52
CA VAL A 256 0.33 -16.04 -4.21
C VAL A 256 -1.12 -16.39 -4.56
N GLN A 257 -2.07 -16.05 -3.70
CA GLN A 257 -3.50 -16.26 -3.93
C GLN A 257 -4.01 -15.43 -5.10
N GLY A 258 -3.71 -14.13 -5.14
CA GLY A 258 -4.10 -13.25 -6.23
C GLY A 258 -3.55 -13.70 -7.58
N ILE A 259 -2.30 -14.19 -7.61
CA ILE A 259 -1.71 -14.80 -8.81
C ILE A 259 -2.43 -16.07 -9.25
N GLY A 260 -2.72 -16.98 -8.31
CA GLY A 260 -3.50 -18.18 -8.59
C GLY A 260 -4.89 -17.82 -9.14
N TRP A 261 -5.52 -16.80 -8.56
CA TRP A 261 -6.82 -16.30 -8.96
C TRP A 261 -6.82 -15.68 -10.36
N ALA A 262 -5.85 -14.81 -10.66
CA ALA A 262 -5.68 -14.19 -11.97
C ALA A 262 -5.51 -15.26 -13.08
N LEU A 263 -4.69 -16.28 -12.81
CA LEU A 263 -4.46 -17.39 -13.74
C LEU A 263 -5.68 -18.31 -13.88
N GLY A 264 -6.42 -18.52 -12.80
CA GLY A 264 -7.73 -19.20 -12.83
C GLY A 264 -8.75 -18.46 -13.68
N LEU A 265 -8.86 -17.14 -13.54
CA LEU A 265 -9.72 -16.29 -14.37
C LEU A 265 -9.31 -16.35 -15.84
N ALA A 266 -8.01 -16.22 -16.15
CA ALA A 266 -7.49 -16.34 -17.50
C ALA A 266 -7.91 -17.67 -18.16
N LYS A 267 -7.69 -18.79 -17.46
CA LYS A 267 -8.08 -20.13 -17.92
C LYS A 267 -9.59 -20.26 -18.09
N LEU A 268 -10.36 -19.73 -17.14
CA LEU A 268 -11.82 -19.76 -17.18
C LEU A 268 -12.36 -19.02 -18.42
N PHE A 269 -11.82 -17.84 -18.75
CA PHE A 269 -12.19 -17.11 -19.96
C PHE A 269 -11.81 -17.86 -21.24
N THR A 270 -10.59 -18.40 -21.31
CA THR A 270 -10.07 -19.06 -22.53
C THR A 270 -10.77 -20.40 -22.81
N GLU A 271 -11.01 -21.22 -21.80
CA GLU A 271 -11.68 -22.52 -21.96
C GLU A 271 -13.17 -22.41 -22.32
N ASN A 272 -13.83 -21.34 -21.86
CA ASN A 272 -15.21 -21.04 -22.25
C ASN A 272 -15.29 -20.30 -23.60
N GLY A 273 -14.16 -20.03 -24.25
CA GLY A 273 -14.11 -19.36 -25.55
C GLY A 273 -14.66 -17.93 -25.53
N TYR A 274 -14.51 -17.22 -24.41
CA TYR A 274 -14.94 -15.83 -24.29
C TYR A 274 -14.11 -14.94 -25.22
N VAL A 275 -14.77 -14.14 -26.06
CA VAL A 275 -14.09 -13.21 -26.98
C VAL A 275 -14.40 -11.79 -26.56
N PRO A 276 -13.52 -11.15 -25.75
CA PRO A 276 -13.82 -9.86 -25.18
C PRO A 276 -13.85 -8.77 -26.26
N ASP A 277 -14.57 -7.68 -26.00
CA ASP A 277 -14.53 -6.51 -26.87
C ASP A 277 -13.18 -5.77 -26.69
N ARG A 278 -12.68 -5.68 -25.47
CA ARG A 278 -11.38 -5.09 -25.11
C ARG A 278 -10.36 -6.17 -24.83
N THR A 279 -9.08 -5.88 -25.03
CA THR A 279 -8.05 -6.83 -24.62
C THR A 279 -8.04 -6.93 -23.10
N ILE A 280 -8.04 -8.15 -22.55
CA ILE A 280 -7.85 -8.37 -21.11
C ILE A 280 -6.38 -8.74 -20.91
N ARG A 281 -5.64 -7.86 -20.24
CA ARG A 281 -4.21 -8.06 -19.96
C ARG A 281 -4.02 -8.45 -18.51
N PHE A 282 -3.44 -9.62 -18.30
CA PHE A 282 -3.03 -10.10 -16.98
C PHE A 282 -1.58 -9.68 -16.73
N VAL A 283 -1.28 -9.12 -15.55
CA VAL A 283 0.06 -8.65 -15.17
C VAL A 283 0.39 -9.14 -13.76
N ALA A 284 1.51 -9.84 -13.64
CA ALA A 284 2.13 -10.21 -12.37
C ALA A 284 3.34 -9.30 -12.13
N HIS A 285 3.26 -8.45 -11.12
CA HIS A 285 4.28 -7.50 -10.72
C HIS A 285 5.29 -8.12 -9.76
N GLY A 286 6.58 -7.85 -9.97
CA GLY A 286 7.59 -8.09 -8.94
C GLY A 286 7.88 -6.81 -8.16
N ALA A 287 8.54 -6.94 -7.02
CA ALA A 287 8.95 -5.80 -6.19
C ALA A 287 7.78 -4.93 -5.74
N GLU A 288 6.68 -5.56 -5.34
CA GLU A 288 5.59 -4.91 -4.62
C GLU A 288 5.99 -4.74 -3.16
N GLU A 289 6.35 -5.83 -2.47
CA GLU A 289 6.58 -5.86 -1.03
C GLU A 289 7.70 -4.89 -0.61
N TRP A 290 8.75 -4.85 -1.42
CA TRP A 290 9.89 -3.96 -1.23
C TRP A 290 10.76 -3.91 -2.50
N GLY A 291 11.22 -2.73 -2.92
CA GLY A 291 12.07 -2.59 -4.11
C GLY A 291 13.00 -1.38 -4.15
N LEU A 292 13.03 -0.55 -3.10
CA LEU A 292 13.94 0.61 -2.99
C LEU A 292 14.50 0.74 -1.57
N THR A 293 15.82 0.79 -1.43
CA THR A 293 16.49 1.03 -0.15
C THR A 293 16.36 2.51 0.23
N ASP A 294 16.23 2.85 1.51
CA ASP A 294 16.27 4.24 2.00
C ASP A 294 15.31 5.16 1.24
N CYS A 295 14.06 4.72 1.11
CA CYS A 295 12.96 5.44 0.48
C CYS A 295 11.70 5.27 1.33
N LYS A 296 10.91 6.33 1.50
CA LYS A 296 9.62 6.29 2.20
C LYS A 296 8.53 5.54 1.42
N TYR A 297 8.72 5.37 0.12
CA TYR A 297 7.76 4.77 -0.80
C TYR A 297 8.46 3.62 -1.54
N ASP A 298 8.92 2.63 -0.78
CA ASP A 298 9.75 1.53 -1.26
C ASP A 298 8.98 0.30 -1.73
N TRP A 299 7.66 0.27 -1.57
CA TRP A 299 6.77 -0.76 -2.10
C TRP A 299 6.19 -0.40 -3.49
N ALA A 300 5.46 -1.34 -4.10
CA ALA A 300 4.81 -1.24 -5.41
C ALA A 300 5.73 -0.73 -6.55
N VAL A 301 7.04 -0.99 -6.46
CA VAL A 301 8.07 -0.42 -7.34
C VAL A 301 7.98 -1.00 -8.74
N GLY A 302 7.68 -2.29 -8.87
CA GLY A 302 7.51 -2.95 -10.17
C GLY A 302 6.36 -2.33 -10.98
N ALA A 303 5.21 -2.11 -10.34
CA ALA A 303 4.06 -1.49 -10.97
C ALA A 303 4.31 -0.02 -11.35
N TYR A 304 4.91 0.75 -10.42
CA TYR A 304 5.32 2.12 -10.69
C TYR A 304 6.23 2.21 -11.92
N LYS A 305 7.26 1.37 -12.00
CA LYS A 305 8.20 1.37 -13.14
C LYS A 305 7.56 0.83 -14.41
N GLN A 306 6.64 -0.13 -14.32
CA GLN A 306 5.89 -0.62 -15.48
C GLN A 306 5.19 0.52 -16.20
N ILE A 307 4.33 1.25 -15.48
CA ILE A 307 3.44 2.23 -16.11
C ILE A 307 4.12 3.58 -16.39
N THR A 308 5.25 3.88 -15.75
CA THR A 308 5.95 5.17 -15.93
C THR A 308 7.20 5.10 -16.80
N GLN A 309 7.86 3.93 -16.90
CA GLN A 309 9.18 3.82 -17.53
C GLN A 309 9.26 2.70 -18.58
N VAL A 310 8.77 1.50 -18.26
CA VAL A 310 8.92 0.32 -19.13
C VAL A 310 7.87 0.31 -20.25
N ARG A 311 6.62 0.60 -19.89
CA ARG A 311 5.47 0.67 -20.80
C ARG A 311 4.64 1.95 -20.60
N PRO A 312 5.25 3.14 -20.73
CA PRO A 312 4.54 4.40 -20.56
C PRO A 312 3.41 4.60 -21.59
N GLU A 313 3.38 3.82 -22.68
CA GLU A 313 2.32 3.82 -23.67
C GLU A 313 1.02 3.16 -23.19
N TRP A 314 1.06 2.29 -22.17
CA TRP A 314 -0.14 1.60 -21.63
C TRP A 314 -1.19 2.56 -21.09
N ARG A 315 -0.75 3.73 -20.61
CA ARG A 315 -1.65 4.82 -20.17
C ARG A 315 -2.43 5.48 -21.31
N ASN A 316 -2.23 5.11 -22.57
CA ASN A 316 -2.96 5.72 -23.68
C ASN A 316 -4.23 4.94 -24.04
N ASN A 317 -4.27 3.64 -23.71
CA ASN A 317 -5.37 2.74 -24.04
C ASN A 317 -5.91 1.97 -22.82
N GLY A 318 -5.55 2.41 -21.62
CA GLY A 318 -6.05 1.85 -20.38
C GLY A 318 -7.51 2.18 -20.11
N PHE A 319 -8.38 1.17 -20.19
CA PHE A 319 -9.81 1.32 -19.93
C PHE A 319 -10.13 1.34 -18.43
N ALA A 320 -9.58 0.36 -17.71
CA ALA A 320 -9.72 0.20 -16.27
C ALA A 320 -8.71 -0.81 -15.73
N VAL A 321 -8.52 -0.80 -14.41
CA VAL A 321 -7.65 -1.71 -13.67
C VAL A 321 -8.46 -2.48 -12.63
N VAL A 322 -8.20 -3.78 -12.56
CA VAL A 322 -8.74 -4.71 -11.58
C VAL A 322 -7.56 -5.33 -10.84
N ASN A 323 -7.29 -4.88 -9.61
CA ASN A 323 -6.28 -5.48 -8.75
C ASN A 323 -6.93 -6.58 -7.91
N LEU A 324 -6.31 -7.76 -7.86
CA LEU A 324 -6.83 -8.93 -7.17
C LEU A 324 -6.13 -9.20 -5.82
N ASP A 325 -5.33 -8.25 -5.33
CA ASP A 325 -4.75 -8.24 -3.97
C ASP A 325 -5.79 -7.76 -2.93
N GLY A 326 -5.79 -8.44 -1.76
CA GLY A 326 -6.50 -8.08 -0.53
C GLY A 326 -7.67 -9.01 -0.11
N PHE A 327 -8.20 -9.83 -1.03
CA PHE A 327 -9.32 -10.75 -0.78
C PHE A 327 -8.81 -12.09 -0.27
N TYR A 328 -8.12 -12.11 0.86
CA TYR A 328 -7.54 -13.35 1.36
C TYR A 328 -8.61 -14.28 1.93
N ALA A 329 -8.70 -15.49 1.35
CA ALA A 329 -9.70 -16.50 1.67
C ALA A 329 -9.39 -17.21 2.99
N VAL A 330 -9.39 -16.46 4.09
CA VAL A 330 -9.09 -16.99 5.42
C VAL A 330 -10.34 -17.61 6.02
N LYS A 331 -10.24 -18.85 6.49
CA LYS A 331 -11.37 -19.56 7.10
C LYS A 331 -11.92 -18.80 8.31
N GLY A 332 -13.22 -18.50 8.28
CA GLY A 332 -13.92 -17.74 9.31
C GLY A 332 -14.10 -16.26 8.98
N GLU A 333 -13.50 -15.78 7.88
CA GLU A 333 -13.80 -14.47 7.32
C GLU A 333 -15.08 -14.55 6.48
N GLU A 334 -16.07 -13.75 6.86
CA GLU A 334 -17.38 -13.70 6.20
C GLU A 334 -17.61 -12.35 5.49
N ARG A 335 -16.71 -11.38 5.67
CA ARG A 335 -16.81 -10.04 5.10
C ARG A 335 -15.61 -9.77 4.20
N PHE A 336 -15.84 -9.18 3.04
CA PHE A 336 -14.80 -8.74 2.13
C PHE A 336 -15.14 -7.36 1.56
N CYS A 337 -14.15 -6.62 1.06
CA CYS A 337 -14.38 -5.24 0.60
C CYS A 337 -13.70 -4.88 -0.74
N ILE A 338 -14.48 -4.60 -1.77
CA ILE A 338 -13.93 -4.03 -3.01
C ILE A 338 -13.73 -2.52 -2.80
N VAL A 339 -12.47 -2.09 -2.83
CA VAL A 339 -12.10 -0.68 -2.81
C VAL A 339 -11.96 -0.20 -4.24
N CYS A 340 -12.45 0.99 -4.56
CA CYS A 340 -12.34 1.50 -5.93
C CYS A 340 -12.15 3.01 -5.99
N THR A 341 -11.72 3.48 -7.16
CA THR A 341 -11.74 4.91 -7.45
C THR A 341 -13.14 5.47 -7.26
N LYS A 342 -13.23 6.68 -6.70
CA LYS A 342 -14.51 7.39 -6.49
C LYS A 342 -15.35 7.38 -7.76
N GLU A 343 -14.69 7.50 -8.90
CA GLU A 343 -15.29 7.51 -10.21
C GLU A 343 -15.93 6.17 -10.63
N LEU A 344 -15.40 5.01 -10.22
CA LEU A 344 -15.98 3.69 -10.57
C LEU A 344 -17.01 3.17 -9.57
N TYR A 345 -17.19 3.85 -8.43
CA TYR A 345 -18.01 3.36 -7.31
C TYR A 345 -19.41 2.86 -7.72
N ASP A 346 -20.12 3.63 -8.55
CA ASP A 346 -21.48 3.27 -8.98
C ASP A 346 -21.47 1.93 -9.73
N PHE A 347 -20.55 1.80 -10.70
CA PHE A 347 -20.42 0.60 -11.51
C PHE A 347 -20.05 -0.63 -10.68
N VAL A 348 -19.08 -0.50 -9.76
CA VAL A 348 -18.64 -1.63 -8.92
C VAL A 348 -19.76 -2.07 -8.00
N LYS A 349 -20.44 -1.11 -7.35
CA LYS A 349 -21.57 -1.39 -6.46
C LYS A 349 -22.72 -2.07 -7.20
N GLU A 350 -23.08 -1.58 -8.39
CA GLU A 350 -24.11 -2.20 -9.23
C GLU A 350 -23.68 -3.61 -9.66
N SER A 351 -22.43 -3.81 -10.07
CA SER A 351 -21.92 -5.12 -10.50
C SER A 351 -21.91 -6.17 -9.37
N VAL A 352 -21.53 -5.79 -8.15
CA VAL A 352 -21.60 -6.68 -6.98
C VAL A 352 -23.06 -7.03 -6.65
N SER A 353 -23.97 -6.05 -6.72
CA SER A 353 -25.39 -6.27 -6.50
C SER A 353 -26.00 -7.20 -7.56
N ASP A 354 -25.63 -7.02 -8.84
CA ASP A 354 -26.15 -7.81 -9.96
C ASP A 354 -25.62 -9.25 -9.96
N PHE A 355 -24.41 -9.48 -9.43
CA PHE A 355 -23.88 -10.82 -9.24
C PHE A 355 -24.75 -11.64 -8.28
N GLY A 356 -25.10 -11.06 -7.12
CA GLY A 356 -26.09 -11.57 -6.16
C GLY A 356 -25.79 -12.92 -5.47
N ASP A 357 -24.83 -13.71 -5.96
CA ASP A 357 -24.50 -15.03 -5.45
C ASP A 357 -23.25 -15.01 -4.55
N THR A 358 -23.34 -14.25 -3.46
CA THR A 358 -22.27 -14.15 -2.46
C THR A 358 -22.42 -15.20 -1.34
N LYS A 359 -23.45 -16.04 -1.39
CA LYS A 359 -23.76 -17.09 -0.40
C LYS A 359 -23.66 -16.62 1.06
N ASN A 360 -22.68 -17.11 1.81
CA ASN A 360 -22.44 -16.82 3.22
C ASN A 360 -21.55 -15.59 3.44
N TYR A 361 -21.13 -14.91 2.36
CA TYR A 361 -20.19 -13.81 2.41
C TYR A 361 -20.88 -12.47 2.11
N THR A 362 -20.41 -11.43 2.79
CA THR A 362 -20.81 -10.04 2.55
C THR A 362 -19.71 -9.33 1.78
N ILE A 363 -20.05 -8.78 0.62
CA ILE A 363 -19.12 -7.97 -0.19
C ILE A 363 -19.53 -6.51 -0.09
N GLU A 364 -18.70 -5.73 0.59
CA GLU A 364 -18.87 -4.28 0.65
C GLU A 364 -18.11 -3.60 -0.47
N VAL A 365 -18.61 -2.44 -0.91
CA VAL A 365 -17.92 -1.59 -1.88
C VAL A 365 -17.69 -0.25 -1.24
N ASN A 366 -16.46 0.25 -1.25
CA ASN A 366 -16.11 1.57 -0.73
C ASN A 366 -15.14 2.33 -1.65
N MET A 367 -14.87 3.59 -1.30
CA MET A 367 -14.04 4.53 -2.08
C MET A 367 -12.74 4.93 -1.36
N LYS A 368 -12.33 4.20 -0.31
CA LYS A 368 -11.14 4.47 0.50
C LYS A 368 -9.90 3.93 -0.22
N LEU A 369 -9.62 4.46 -1.41
CA LEU A 369 -8.42 4.13 -2.18
C LEU A 369 -7.17 4.23 -1.29
N THR A 370 -6.33 3.21 -1.35
CA THR A 370 -5.06 3.17 -0.63
C THR A 370 -3.93 3.37 -1.62
N SER A 371 -2.79 3.87 -1.13
CA SER A 371 -1.52 3.84 -1.85
C SER A 371 -0.78 2.52 -1.61
N ALA A 372 -1.40 1.59 -0.88
CA ALA A 372 -0.79 0.37 -0.37
C ALA A 372 -0.70 -0.76 -1.41
N THR A 373 -1.28 -0.61 -2.60
CA THR A 373 -1.20 -1.63 -3.66
C THR A 373 -0.84 -1.00 -5.01
N GLU A 374 -0.52 -1.83 -6.00
CA GLU A 374 0.01 -1.46 -7.31
C GLU A 374 -0.90 -0.57 -8.15
N ASP A 375 -2.21 -0.71 -7.93
CA ASP A 375 -3.25 -0.02 -8.68
C ASP A 375 -3.11 1.51 -8.59
N PHE A 376 -2.52 2.03 -7.50
CA PHE A 376 -2.30 3.46 -7.32
C PHE A 376 -1.48 4.07 -8.46
N SER A 377 -0.41 3.37 -8.89
CA SER A 377 0.44 3.87 -9.98
C SER A 377 -0.31 3.96 -11.31
N TYR A 378 -1.20 3.00 -11.58
CA TYR A 378 -2.04 3.02 -12.78
C TYR A 378 -3.15 4.07 -12.68
N THR A 379 -3.75 4.24 -11.50
CA THR A 379 -4.71 5.30 -11.21
C THR A 379 -4.11 6.67 -11.49
N LYS A 380 -2.88 6.92 -11.01
CA LYS A 380 -2.16 8.17 -11.29
C LYS A 380 -1.79 8.32 -12.77
N ALA A 381 -1.64 7.22 -13.50
CA ALA A 381 -1.43 7.25 -14.95
C ALA A 381 -2.69 7.62 -15.74
N GLY A 382 -3.86 7.62 -15.10
CA GLY A 382 -5.15 8.02 -15.68
C GLY A 382 -6.17 6.90 -15.78
N MET A 383 -5.90 5.72 -15.20
CA MET A 383 -6.72 4.53 -15.41
C MET A 383 -7.56 4.23 -14.17
N PRO A 384 -8.89 4.26 -14.25
CA PRO A 384 -9.70 4.02 -13.07
C PRO A 384 -9.58 2.57 -12.58
N SER A 385 -9.39 2.41 -11.27
CA SER A 385 -9.14 1.11 -10.64
C SER A 385 -10.26 0.66 -9.69
N LEU A 386 -10.31 -0.65 -9.50
CA LEU A 386 -10.91 -1.35 -8.37
C LEU A 386 -9.94 -2.42 -7.86
N VAL A 387 -9.96 -2.67 -6.56
CA VAL A 387 -9.06 -3.56 -5.82
C VAL A 387 -9.91 -4.50 -4.98
N ALA A 388 -9.55 -5.78 -4.95
CA ALA A 388 -10.09 -6.75 -4.02
C ALA A 388 -9.58 -6.49 -2.59
N GLY A 389 -9.73 -5.28 -2.06
CA GLY A 389 -9.00 -4.82 -0.89
C GLY A 389 -9.41 -5.43 0.46
N ALA A 390 -8.62 -5.09 1.48
CA ALA A 390 -8.91 -5.36 2.88
C ALA A 390 -9.81 -4.27 3.49
N TYR A 391 -10.38 -4.56 4.65
CA TYR A 391 -11.05 -3.58 5.51
C TYR A 391 -10.39 -3.59 6.88
N ASP A 392 -10.40 -2.44 7.57
CA ASP A 392 -9.72 -2.27 8.85
C ASP A 392 -10.11 -3.38 9.85
N GLY A 393 -9.13 -4.20 10.24
CA GLY A 393 -9.30 -5.25 11.26
C GLY A 393 -9.76 -6.62 10.74
N CYS A 394 -9.72 -6.85 9.42
CA CYS A 394 -10.03 -8.16 8.84
C CYS A 394 -9.15 -9.29 9.41
N LEU A 395 -9.62 -10.54 9.31
CA LEU A 395 -8.87 -11.69 9.81
C LEU A 395 -7.55 -11.88 9.07
N ALA A 396 -7.49 -11.50 7.80
CA ALA A 396 -6.28 -11.64 7.00
C ALA A 396 -5.11 -10.83 7.57
N ASP A 397 -5.32 -9.53 7.81
CA ASP A 397 -4.32 -8.64 8.40
C ASP A 397 -3.81 -9.17 9.74
N ARG A 398 -4.73 -9.67 10.59
CA ARG A 398 -4.38 -10.10 11.95
C ARG A 398 -3.65 -11.44 11.99
N LYS A 399 -3.78 -12.28 10.95
CA LYS A 399 -3.32 -13.68 10.97
C LYS A 399 -2.25 -14.00 9.93
N VAL A 400 -2.54 -13.76 8.66
CA VAL A 400 -1.77 -14.33 7.54
C VAL A 400 -0.97 -13.29 6.75
N LEU A 401 -1.42 -12.03 6.74
CA LEU A 401 -0.71 -10.96 6.04
C LEU A 401 0.68 -10.78 6.64
N HIS A 402 1.71 -10.74 5.79
CA HIS A 402 3.07 -10.43 6.21
C HIS A 402 3.62 -11.33 7.34
N SER A 403 3.07 -12.54 7.46
CA SER A 403 3.29 -13.44 8.59
C SER A 403 3.87 -14.78 8.15
N SER A 404 4.63 -15.43 9.04
CA SER A 404 5.10 -16.79 8.81
C SER A 404 4.00 -17.86 8.99
N ASP A 405 2.80 -17.49 9.46
CA ASP A 405 1.63 -18.35 9.56
C ASP A 405 0.67 -18.06 8.39
N SER A 406 1.18 -18.23 7.17
CA SER A 406 0.49 -17.90 5.92
C SER A 406 0.40 -19.09 4.96
N GLY A 407 0.50 -20.31 5.48
CA GLY A 407 0.40 -21.54 4.69
C GLY A 407 -1.03 -22.08 4.60
N TRP A 408 -1.19 -23.23 3.92
CA TRP A 408 -2.49 -23.93 3.86
C TRP A 408 -3.05 -24.28 5.25
N ASP A 409 -2.17 -24.64 6.19
CA ASP A 409 -2.53 -25.02 7.56
C ASP A 409 -3.07 -23.85 8.39
N SER A 410 -2.84 -22.61 7.94
CA SER A 410 -3.38 -21.38 8.53
C SER A 410 -4.89 -21.24 8.27
N GLY A 411 -5.47 -22.11 7.44
CA GLY A 411 -6.91 -22.25 7.23
C GLY A 411 -7.39 -21.48 6.01
N PHE A 412 -7.44 -22.17 4.88
CA PHE A 412 -7.90 -21.64 3.60
C PHE A 412 -9.39 -21.94 3.35
N ASP A 413 -10.14 -20.95 2.88
CA ASP A 413 -11.55 -21.05 2.52
C ASP A 413 -11.71 -21.20 1.00
N PHE A 414 -11.74 -22.46 0.54
CA PHE A 414 -11.94 -22.77 -0.87
C PHE A 414 -13.31 -22.35 -1.42
N GLU A 415 -14.33 -22.18 -0.57
CA GLU A 415 -15.64 -21.72 -1.02
C GLU A 415 -15.63 -20.21 -1.28
N ALA A 416 -15.00 -19.42 -0.40
CA ALA A 416 -14.77 -17.99 -0.64
C ALA A 416 -13.95 -17.78 -1.91
N PHE A 417 -12.84 -18.53 -2.05
CA PHE A 417 -11.94 -18.42 -3.20
C PHE A 417 -12.64 -18.74 -4.54
N GLU A 418 -13.49 -19.76 -4.57
CA GLU A 418 -14.31 -20.08 -5.76
C GLU A 418 -15.32 -18.98 -6.08
N MET A 419 -15.96 -18.40 -5.06
CA MET A 419 -16.89 -17.28 -5.23
C MET A 419 -16.16 -16.04 -5.78
N PHE A 420 -14.93 -15.76 -5.34
CA PHE A 420 -14.12 -14.64 -5.86
C PHE A 420 -13.90 -14.77 -7.38
N HIS A 421 -13.57 -15.98 -7.87
CA HIS A 421 -13.41 -16.24 -9.32
C HIS A 421 -14.66 -15.84 -10.09
N ARG A 422 -15.83 -16.27 -9.63
CA ARG A 422 -17.08 -15.95 -10.31
C ARG A 422 -17.44 -14.48 -10.23
N LEU A 423 -17.28 -13.86 -9.05
CA LEU A 423 -17.58 -12.45 -8.82
C LEU A 423 -16.73 -11.55 -9.72
N PHE A 424 -15.42 -11.78 -9.79
CA PHE A 424 -14.55 -10.93 -10.60
C PHE A 424 -14.62 -11.28 -12.08
N ALA A 425 -14.90 -12.54 -12.46
CA ALA A 425 -15.29 -12.84 -13.84
C ALA A 425 -16.55 -12.06 -14.25
N HIS A 426 -17.55 -11.97 -13.36
CA HIS A 426 -18.75 -11.16 -13.59
C HIS A 426 -18.40 -9.67 -13.75
N ILE A 427 -17.62 -9.09 -12.83
CA ILE A 427 -17.23 -7.67 -12.88
C ILE A 427 -16.45 -7.35 -14.16
N ILE A 428 -15.45 -8.16 -14.52
CA ILE A 428 -14.61 -7.95 -15.72
C ILE A 428 -15.48 -8.03 -16.99
N VAL A 429 -16.38 -9.01 -17.10
CA VAL A 429 -17.29 -9.15 -18.25
C VAL A 429 -18.31 -8.01 -18.31
N SER A 430 -18.84 -7.58 -17.16
CA SER A 430 -19.73 -6.43 -17.09
C SER A 430 -19.03 -5.15 -17.53
N LEU A 431 -17.75 -4.99 -17.18
CA LEU A 431 -16.92 -3.85 -17.57
C LEU A 431 -16.60 -3.88 -19.07
N ASP A 432 -16.17 -5.02 -19.59
CA ASP A 432 -15.88 -5.23 -21.01
C ASP A 432 -17.10 -4.94 -21.91
N ARG A 433 -18.31 -5.20 -21.40
CA ARG A 433 -19.57 -4.94 -22.14
C ARG A 433 -19.99 -3.48 -22.17
N THR A 434 -19.36 -2.61 -21.39
CA THR A 434 -19.65 -1.17 -21.47
C THR A 434 -19.10 -0.58 -22.77
N LYS A 435 -19.80 0.41 -23.34
CA LYS A 435 -19.35 1.07 -24.58
C LYS A 435 -18.30 2.14 -24.31
N ILE A 436 -18.39 2.79 -23.16
CA ILE A 436 -17.46 3.81 -22.67
C ILE A 436 -17.21 3.55 -21.18
N CYS A 437 -16.03 3.91 -20.66
CA CYS A 437 -15.69 3.64 -19.27
C CYS A 437 -16.76 4.22 -18.30
N PRO A 438 -17.33 3.43 -17.37
CA PRO A 438 -18.52 3.80 -16.59
C PRO A 438 -18.17 4.69 -15.38
N VAL A 439 -17.45 5.78 -15.62
CA VAL A 439 -16.97 6.70 -14.57
C VAL A 439 -17.98 7.80 -14.23
N ASN A 440 -18.05 8.13 -12.94
CA ASN A 440 -18.77 9.27 -12.38
C ASN A 440 -17.77 10.34 -11.90
N LEU A 441 -17.37 11.22 -12.83
CA LEU A 441 -16.33 12.23 -12.60
C LEU A 441 -16.73 13.33 -11.60
N LYS A 442 -18.03 13.45 -11.27
CA LYS A 442 -18.53 14.48 -10.34
C LYS A 442 -18.03 14.26 -8.91
N ARG A 443 -17.93 13.01 -8.45
CA ARG A 443 -17.75 12.66 -7.03
C ARG A 443 -16.53 13.33 -6.40
N ARG A 444 -15.37 13.27 -7.06
CA ARG A 444 -14.14 13.84 -6.54
C ARG A 444 -14.18 15.37 -6.39
N ILE A 445 -14.70 16.06 -7.40
CA ILE A 445 -14.83 17.52 -7.36
C ILE A 445 -15.88 17.95 -6.33
N TYR A 446 -16.95 17.17 -6.17
CA TYR A 446 -17.95 17.40 -5.14
C TYR A 446 -17.38 17.26 -3.73
N ASP A 447 -16.63 16.19 -3.45
CA ASP A 447 -16.01 16.00 -2.13
C ASP A 447 -15.02 17.13 -1.82
N ALA A 448 -14.17 17.49 -2.80
CA ALA A 448 -13.25 18.62 -2.68
C ALA A 448 -13.96 19.97 -2.46
N TYR A 449 -15.14 20.17 -3.05
CA TYR A 449 -15.95 21.35 -2.79
C TYR A 449 -16.51 21.35 -1.36
N GLU A 450 -17.03 20.21 -0.90
CA GLU A 450 -17.63 20.10 0.43
C GLU A 450 -16.63 20.38 1.55
N SER A 451 -15.37 19.97 1.39
CA SER A 451 -14.28 20.24 2.33
C SER A 451 -13.83 21.70 2.36
N VAL A 452 -13.97 22.46 1.25
CA VAL A 452 -13.44 23.84 1.15
C VAL A 452 -14.50 24.94 1.13
N LYS A 453 -15.79 24.62 0.92
CA LYS A 453 -16.86 25.61 0.66
C LYS A 453 -16.98 26.75 1.67
N VAL A 454 -16.61 26.52 2.93
CA VAL A 454 -16.65 27.56 3.99
C VAL A 454 -15.54 28.60 3.87
N TYR A 455 -14.49 28.28 3.10
CA TYR A 455 -13.34 29.14 2.82
C TYR A 455 -13.45 29.89 1.48
N LEU A 456 -14.46 29.56 0.66
CA LEU A 456 -14.68 30.14 -0.66
C LEU A 456 -15.57 31.40 -0.61
N ASN A 457 -15.30 32.35 -1.49
CA ASN A 457 -16.23 33.43 -1.81
C ASN A 457 -17.33 32.95 -2.80
N GLU A 458 -18.35 33.78 -3.05
CA GLU A 458 -19.50 33.38 -3.89
C GLU A 458 -19.14 33.09 -5.36
N GLU A 459 -18.15 33.78 -5.93
CA GLU A 459 -17.67 33.52 -7.30
C GLU A 459 -16.96 32.16 -7.37
N GLU A 460 -16.11 31.87 -6.39
CA GLU A 460 -15.37 30.61 -6.29
C GLU A 460 -16.33 29.43 -6.07
N LYS A 461 -17.34 29.57 -5.19
CA LYS A 461 -18.39 28.56 -5.00
C LYS A 461 -19.13 28.28 -6.31
N THR A 462 -19.49 29.33 -7.05
CA THR A 462 -20.17 29.21 -8.34
C THR A 462 -19.34 28.40 -9.33
N ALA A 463 -18.01 28.62 -9.38
CA ALA A 463 -17.13 27.86 -10.27
C ALA A 463 -17.12 26.35 -9.97
N PHE A 464 -17.09 25.95 -8.69
CA PHE A 464 -17.22 24.55 -8.28
C PHE A 464 -18.59 23.99 -8.63
N VAL A 465 -19.67 24.66 -8.22
CA VAL A 465 -21.05 24.20 -8.43
C VAL A 465 -21.38 24.01 -9.92
N ASP A 466 -20.99 24.96 -10.77
CA ASP A 466 -21.15 24.85 -12.23
C ASP A 466 -20.41 23.64 -12.80
N THR A 467 -19.17 23.41 -12.37
CA THR A 467 -18.34 22.32 -12.86
C THR A 467 -18.91 20.97 -12.40
N ILE A 468 -19.35 20.89 -11.14
CA ILE A 468 -20.04 19.73 -10.56
C ILE A 468 -21.32 19.41 -11.33
N GLY A 469 -22.12 20.43 -11.68
CA GLY A 469 -23.33 20.27 -12.48
C GLY A 469 -23.05 19.70 -13.87
N LEU A 470 -22.02 20.22 -14.55
CA LEU A 470 -21.63 19.74 -15.88
C LEU A 470 -21.09 18.30 -15.85
N LEU A 471 -20.23 17.96 -14.88
CA LEU A 471 -19.73 16.60 -14.70
C LEU A 471 -20.86 15.62 -14.33
N GLY A 472 -21.88 16.08 -13.61
CA GLY A 472 -23.10 15.33 -13.35
C GLY A 472 -23.83 14.97 -14.65
N SER A 473 -24.11 15.96 -15.49
CA SER A 473 -24.74 15.74 -16.80
C SER A 473 -23.93 14.79 -17.69
N LEU A 474 -22.59 14.91 -17.68
CA LEU A 474 -21.70 14.00 -18.39
C LEU A 474 -21.80 12.56 -17.86
N SER A 475 -21.83 12.39 -16.54
CA SER A 475 -21.94 11.07 -15.89
C SER A 475 -23.29 10.41 -16.21
N ASP A 476 -24.39 11.17 -16.21
CA ASP A 476 -25.71 10.67 -16.61
C ASP A 476 -25.72 10.23 -18.07
N LYS A 477 -25.06 11.01 -18.94
CA LYS A 477 -24.92 10.68 -20.36
C LYS A 477 -24.09 9.41 -20.59
N ILE A 478 -22.99 9.22 -19.87
CA ILE A 478 -22.18 7.98 -19.88
C ILE A 478 -23.05 6.77 -19.50
N LYS A 479 -23.82 6.87 -18.41
CA LYS A 479 -24.75 5.81 -17.97
C LYS A 479 -25.79 5.49 -19.05
N ASP A 480 -26.34 6.52 -19.69
CA ASP A 480 -27.32 6.38 -20.78
C ASP A 480 -26.76 5.65 -22.00
N VAL A 481 -25.54 6.01 -22.43
CA VAL A 481 -24.84 5.38 -23.55
C VAL A 481 -24.58 3.89 -23.26
N ASN A 482 -24.08 3.58 -22.06
CA ASN A 482 -23.82 2.21 -21.64
C ASN A 482 -25.11 1.39 -21.51
N LYS A 483 -26.21 1.97 -21.02
CA LYS A 483 -27.50 1.27 -20.88
C LYS A 483 -28.18 0.97 -22.22
N LYS A 484 -28.19 1.94 -23.14
CA LYS A 484 -28.92 1.81 -24.41
C LYS A 484 -28.21 0.89 -25.40
N MET A 485 -26.90 0.65 -25.21
CA MET A 485 -26.02 -0.05 -26.18
C MET A 485 -26.15 0.47 -27.62
N SER A 486 -26.71 1.68 -27.77
CA SER A 486 -27.11 2.32 -29.01
C SER A 486 -26.96 3.83 -28.84
N GLY A 487 -26.19 4.43 -29.75
CA GLY A 487 -25.73 5.81 -29.69
C GLY A 487 -24.46 5.94 -30.52
N PHE A 488 -24.34 6.99 -31.32
CA PHE A 488 -23.09 7.29 -32.02
C PHE A 488 -22.10 7.82 -30.99
N ILE A 489 -21.04 7.06 -30.74
CA ILE A 489 -19.89 7.54 -29.96
C ILE A 489 -18.84 7.96 -30.99
N SER A 490 -18.40 9.21 -30.94
CA SER A 490 -17.22 9.62 -31.71
C SER A 490 -16.05 8.70 -31.36
N GLY A 491 -15.26 8.26 -32.35
CA GLY A 491 -14.12 7.37 -32.09
C GLY A 491 -13.06 7.93 -31.12
N SER A 492 -13.10 9.23 -30.80
CA SER A 492 -12.21 9.86 -29.80
C SER A 492 -12.77 9.91 -28.39
N ALA A 493 -14.05 9.63 -28.16
CA ALA A 493 -14.72 9.98 -26.91
C ALA A 493 -14.14 9.28 -25.68
N GLU A 494 -13.70 8.02 -25.82
CA GLU A 494 -13.00 7.29 -24.76
C GLU A 494 -11.66 7.94 -24.41
N HIS A 495 -10.86 8.31 -25.43
CA HIS A 495 -9.60 9.03 -25.22
C HIS A 495 -9.82 10.39 -24.54
N ASP A 496 -10.83 11.16 -24.98
CA ASP A 496 -11.17 12.44 -24.37
C ASP A 496 -11.63 12.27 -22.90
N LEU A 497 -12.36 11.19 -22.60
CA LEU A 497 -12.77 10.85 -21.24
C LEU A 497 -11.57 10.50 -20.35
N HIS A 498 -10.64 9.71 -20.88
CA HIS A 498 -9.39 9.36 -20.21
C HIS A 498 -8.55 10.63 -19.93
N ASP A 499 -8.42 11.53 -20.90
CA ASP A 499 -7.72 12.80 -20.74
C ASP A 499 -8.33 13.65 -19.62
N LEU A 500 -9.66 13.73 -19.57
CA LEU A 500 -10.39 14.46 -18.54
C LEU A 500 -10.21 13.82 -17.15
N TYR A 501 -10.33 12.49 -17.06
CA TYR A 501 -10.08 11.74 -15.81
C TYR A 501 -8.67 12.01 -15.29
N ARG A 502 -7.66 11.87 -16.15
CA ARG A 502 -6.25 12.09 -15.82
C ARG A 502 -5.98 13.54 -15.40
N LEU A 503 -6.60 14.51 -16.07
CA LEU A 503 -6.52 15.92 -15.67
C LEU A 503 -7.04 16.13 -14.25
N ILE A 504 -8.19 15.55 -13.92
CA ILE A 504 -8.77 15.62 -12.57
C ILE A 504 -7.84 14.95 -11.55
N HIS A 505 -7.42 13.71 -11.79
CA HIS A 505 -6.57 12.94 -10.88
C HIS A 505 -5.21 13.59 -10.61
N LYS A 506 -4.58 14.15 -11.64
CA LYS A 506 -3.30 14.86 -11.50
C LYS A 506 -3.42 16.07 -10.57
N ASN A 507 -4.56 16.75 -10.56
CA ASN A 507 -4.72 18.03 -9.87
C ASN A 507 -5.50 17.94 -8.56
N PHE A 508 -6.33 16.91 -8.36
CA PHE A 508 -7.18 16.73 -7.18
C PHE A 508 -6.78 15.51 -6.34
N ILE A 509 -5.57 14.99 -6.52
CA ILE A 509 -4.98 13.95 -5.65
C ILE A 509 -3.59 14.38 -5.20
N ARG A 510 -3.47 14.57 -3.89
CA ARG A 510 -2.23 14.70 -3.12
C ARG A 510 -2.23 13.68 -2.00
N LEU A 511 -1.09 13.58 -1.31
CA LEU A 511 -0.97 12.81 -0.09
C LEU A 511 -0.82 13.75 1.10
N ASN A 512 -1.39 13.37 2.25
CA ASN A 512 -0.94 13.90 3.53
C ASN A 512 0.29 13.11 4.02
N TRP A 513 0.78 13.43 5.22
CA TRP A 513 1.96 12.79 5.81
C TRP A 513 1.71 11.36 6.33
N ASN A 514 0.45 10.90 6.29
CA ASN A 514 0.02 9.53 6.60
C ASN A 514 -0.32 8.74 5.33
N ASP A 515 0.12 9.22 4.17
CA ASP A 515 -0.07 8.57 2.86
C ASP A 515 -1.55 8.44 2.42
N GLU A 516 -2.46 9.21 3.03
CA GLU A 516 -3.88 9.26 2.67
C GLU A 516 -4.10 10.18 1.46
N MET A 517 -4.94 9.75 0.52
CA MET A 517 -5.30 10.53 -0.65
C MET A 517 -6.28 11.65 -0.30
N ILE A 518 -5.87 12.88 -0.56
CA ILE A 518 -6.63 14.09 -0.25
C ILE A 518 -6.68 15.05 -1.45
N ALA A 519 -7.64 15.96 -1.46
CA ALA A 519 -7.59 17.15 -2.30
C ALA A 519 -6.48 18.11 -1.80
N PRO A 520 -5.83 18.86 -2.70
CA PRO A 520 -4.69 19.72 -2.36
C PRO A 520 -4.90 20.66 -1.15
N HIS A 521 -6.10 21.21 -0.98
CA HIS A 521 -6.38 22.15 0.11
C HIS A 521 -6.61 21.49 1.49
N GLU A 522 -7.02 20.21 1.55
CA GLU A 522 -7.56 19.58 2.78
C GLU A 522 -6.52 19.54 3.91
N ARG A 523 -5.27 19.22 3.57
CA ARG A 523 -4.17 19.21 4.55
C ARG A 523 -4.00 20.55 5.24
N TYR A 524 -4.10 21.66 4.50
CA TYR A 524 -3.93 23.00 5.05
C TYR A 524 -5.09 23.38 5.97
N ILE A 525 -6.31 22.94 5.67
CA ILE A 525 -7.47 23.14 6.54
C ILE A 525 -7.25 22.42 7.88
N SER A 526 -6.93 21.12 7.83
CA SER A 526 -6.66 20.32 9.03
C SER A 526 -5.52 20.91 9.88
N ASN A 527 -4.41 21.29 9.24
CA ASN A 527 -3.29 21.93 9.93
C ASN A 527 -3.69 23.25 10.60
N ILE A 528 -4.47 24.12 9.94
CA ILE A 528 -4.95 25.39 10.52
C ILE A 528 -5.84 25.12 11.74
N GLU A 529 -6.72 24.11 11.68
CA GLU A 529 -7.60 23.74 12.78
C GLU A 529 -6.79 23.27 14.00
N SER A 530 -5.86 22.34 13.82
CA SER A 530 -4.99 21.84 14.89
C SER A 530 -4.11 22.95 15.48
N LEU A 531 -3.53 23.83 14.64
CA LEU A 531 -2.72 24.96 15.12
C LEU A 531 -3.50 25.94 15.99
N LYS A 532 -4.77 26.24 15.65
CA LYS A 532 -5.63 27.09 16.47
C LYS A 532 -5.97 26.45 17.81
N ILE A 533 -6.37 25.18 17.79
CA ILE A 533 -6.71 24.43 19.01
C ILE A 533 -5.48 24.39 19.93
N ALA A 534 -4.30 24.11 19.37
CA ALA A 534 -3.06 24.11 20.13
C ALA A 534 -2.74 25.50 20.72
N SER A 535 -2.90 26.58 19.95
CA SER A 535 -2.71 27.95 20.46
C SER A 535 -3.63 28.25 21.64
N ASP A 536 -4.92 27.90 21.56
CA ASP A 536 -5.88 28.08 22.65
C ASP A 536 -5.52 27.27 23.90
N LEU A 537 -4.98 26.06 23.73
CA LEU A 537 -4.53 25.21 24.82
C LEU A 537 -3.25 25.76 25.46
N MET A 538 -2.33 26.31 24.67
CA MET A 538 -1.12 27.00 25.16
C MET A 538 -1.49 28.21 26.02
N ASP A 539 -2.45 29.03 25.59
CA ASP A 539 -2.96 30.18 26.37
C ASP A 539 -3.58 29.74 27.71
N LYS A 540 -4.21 28.56 27.73
CA LYS A 540 -4.77 27.92 28.95
C LYS A 540 -3.73 27.15 29.77
N LYS A 541 -2.45 27.17 29.38
CA LYS A 541 -1.33 26.44 30.01
C LYS A 541 -1.50 24.91 30.02
N LYS A 542 -2.27 24.37 29.07
CA LYS A 542 -2.49 22.92 28.88
C LYS A 542 -1.48 22.37 27.87
N TYR A 543 -0.19 22.39 28.24
CA TYR A 543 0.90 22.17 27.29
C TYR A 543 0.98 20.74 26.74
N GLU A 544 0.72 19.72 27.56
CA GLU A 544 0.69 18.33 27.08
C GLU A 544 -0.46 18.10 26.08
N GLU A 545 -1.64 18.64 26.36
CA GLU A 545 -2.79 18.60 25.42
C GLU A 545 -2.45 19.36 24.13
N ALA A 546 -1.81 20.53 24.22
CA ALA A 546 -1.37 21.30 23.06
C ALA A 546 -0.33 20.52 22.22
N ALA A 547 0.65 19.88 22.85
CA ALA A 547 1.66 19.07 22.18
C ALA A 547 1.01 17.91 21.41
N LYS A 548 0.02 17.24 22.01
CA LYS A 548 -0.75 16.18 21.35
C LYS A 548 -1.47 16.68 20.10
N VAL A 549 -2.12 17.84 20.17
CA VAL A 549 -2.78 18.42 18.99
C VAL A 549 -1.77 18.83 17.91
N LEU A 550 -0.63 19.42 18.29
CA LEU A 550 0.43 19.76 17.33
C LEU A 550 1.04 18.52 16.67
N SER A 551 0.98 17.35 17.33
CA SER A 551 1.46 16.08 16.78
C SER A 551 0.63 15.60 15.57
N GLU A 552 -0.61 16.08 15.43
CA GLU A 552 -1.49 15.78 14.29
C GLU A 552 -1.19 16.67 13.07
N VAL A 553 -0.37 17.73 13.22
CA VAL A 553 0.03 18.59 12.12
C VAL A 553 1.14 17.90 11.34
N ASP A 554 0.90 17.59 10.06
CA ASP A 554 1.87 16.98 9.16
C ASP A 554 2.62 15.77 9.81
N PHE A 555 3.96 15.78 9.85
CA PHE A 555 4.80 14.67 10.30
C PHE A 555 5.09 14.67 11.82
N ASN A 556 4.45 15.55 12.59
CA ASN A 556 4.90 15.88 13.94
C ASN A 556 4.63 14.79 15.00
N TYR A 557 3.85 13.76 14.70
CA TYR A 557 3.62 12.60 15.58
C TYR A 557 4.93 12.01 16.13
N TYR A 558 5.93 11.85 15.26
CA TYR A 558 7.21 11.23 15.62
C TYR A 558 8.08 12.10 16.55
N ALA A 559 7.77 13.39 16.68
CA ALA A 559 8.54 14.32 17.49
C ALA A 559 8.52 13.97 18.98
N GLU A 560 7.49 13.27 19.48
CA GLU A 560 7.39 12.84 20.87
C GLU A 560 8.37 11.68 21.18
N PHE A 561 8.58 10.79 20.22
CA PHE A 561 9.20 9.48 20.46
C PHE A 561 10.67 9.39 20.03
N PHE A 562 11.06 10.11 18.97
CA PHE A 562 12.37 9.95 18.33
C PHE A 562 13.20 11.22 18.37
N SER A 563 14.53 11.05 18.29
CA SER A 563 15.46 12.19 18.29
C SER A 563 15.23 13.09 17.07
N GLU A 564 15.65 14.36 17.16
CA GLU A 564 15.55 15.32 16.04
C GLU A 564 16.27 14.78 14.80
N ARG A 565 17.36 14.03 14.99
CA ARG A 565 18.13 13.42 13.90
C ARG A 565 17.35 12.31 13.19
N THR A 566 16.64 11.45 13.93
CA THR A 566 15.77 10.41 13.35
C THR A 566 14.56 11.03 12.67
N TYR A 567 13.90 11.98 13.34
CA TYR A 567 12.78 12.75 12.79
C TYR A 567 13.13 13.42 11.46
N THR A 568 14.20 14.22 11.44
CA THR A 568 14.64 14.94 10.22
C THR A 568 15.09 13.98 9.13
N PHE A 569 15.68 12.83 9.48
CA PHE A 569 16.05 11.83 8.48
C PHE A 569 14.82 11.37 7.68
N PHE A 570 13.77 10.89 8.34
CA PHE A 570 12.59 10.36 7.64
C PHE A 570 11.74 11.46 6.99
N GLU A 571 11.64 12.64 7.60
CA GLU A 571 10.99 13.81 6.96
C GLU A 571 11.65 14.14 5.62
N GLU A 572 12.99 14.19 5.60
CA GLU A 572 13.72 14.53 4.39
C GLU A 572 13.59 13.48 3.29
N GLN A 573 13.23 12.23 3.57
CA GLN A 573 12.97 11.22 2.52
C GLN A 573 11.72 11.55 1.67
N VAL A 574 10.80 12.37 2.16
CA VAL A 574 9.63 12.84 1.39
C VAL A 574 9.92 14.16 0.69
N THR A 575 10.79 14.99 1.27
CA THR A 575 11.07 16.35 0.79
C THR A 575 12.39 16.44 0.04
N LYS A 576 13.51 16.60 0.76
CA LYS A 576 14.82 16.98 0.17
C LYS A 576 15.59 15.80 -0.44
N ARG A 577 15.33 14.59 0.02
CA ARG A 577 16.01 13.33 -0.34
C ARG A 577 15.04 12.34 -1.00
N ALA A 578 13.92 12.82 -1.53
CA ALA A 578 12.93 12.00 -2.22
C ALA A 578 13.55 11.26 -3.41
N LYS A 579 13.40 9.93 -3.39
CA LYS A 579 13.80 9.06 -4.51
C LYS A 579 12.64 8.90 -5.50
N PRO A 580 12.93 8.67 -6.80
CA PRO A 580 11.90 8.39 -7.80
C PRO A 580 11.09 7.15 -7.42
N SER A 581 9.84 7.39 -7.01
CA SER A 581 8.88 6.41 -6.50
C SER A 581 7.46 6.91 -6.83
N TRP A 582 6.44 6.10 -6.57
CA TRP A 582 5.05 6.47 -6.86
C TRP A 582 4.54 7.65 -6.02
N GLY A 583 5.09 7.85 -4.81
CA GLY A 583 4.70 8.94 -3.90
C GLY A 583 5.50 10.24 -4.08
N ALA A 584 6.55 10.23 -4.90
CA ALA A 584 7.44 11.36 -5.07
C ALA A 584 6.70 12.61 -5.58
N GLY A 585 6.80 13.71 -4.81
CA GLY A 585 6.18 14.99 -5.15
C GLY A 585 4.66 15.05 -4.94
N LEU A 586 4.07 14.10 -4.20
CA LEU A 586 2.64 14.13 -3.87
C LEU A 586 2.32 14.82 -2.55
N VAL A 587 3.32 15.05 -1.70
CA VAL A 587 3.20 15.89 -0.49
C VAL A 587 3.70 17.30 -0.84
N ASP A 588 2.76 18.23 -1.06
CA ASP A 588 3.08 19.61 -1.45
C ASP A 588 3.75 20.39 -0.30
N ASN A 589 4.45 21.50 -0.58
CA ASN A 589 4.92 22.49 0.42
C ASN A 589 5.71 21.96 1.66
N GLY A 590 6.17 20.70 1.65
CA GLY A 590 6.95 20.10 2.73
C GLY A 590 6.20 19.96 4.07
N ASN A 591 6.98 19.69 5.12
CA ASN A 591 6.52 19.52 6.50
C ASN A 591 6.45 20.86 7.23
N GLU A 592 5.33 21.17 7.87
CA GLU A 592 5.27 22.21 8.89
C GLU A 592 5.93 21.70 10.19
N ASN A 593 7.25 21.83 10.25
CA ASN A 593 8.05 21.26 11.33
C ASN A 593 7.83 22.01 12.66
N LEU A 594 7.24 21.32 13.63
CA LEU A 594 6.94 21.81 14.98
C LEU A 594 7.71 21.05 16.06
N TYR A 595 8.72 20.27 15.68
CA TYR A 595 9.48 19.37 16.57
C TYR A 595 9.93 20.10 17.85
N LYS A 596 10.56 21.27 17.72
CA LYS A 596 11.08 22.03 18.85
C LYS A 596 9.98 22.54 19.79
N VAL A 597 8.87 22.98 19.22
CA VAL A 597 7.70 23.46 19.98
C VAL A 597 7.11 22.32 20.80
N ILE A 598 6.86 21.18 20.17
CA ILE A 598 6.34 19.97 20.84
C ILE A 598 7.26 19.54 21.98
N ARG A 599 8.58 19.46 21.73
CA ARG A 599 9.57 19.10 22.75
C ARG A 599 9.65 20.10 23.90
N ALA A 600 9.42 21.39 23.66
CA ALA A 600 9.37 22.40 24.71
C ALA A 600 8.09 22.23 25.57
N LEU A 601 6.93 22.07 24.91
CA LEU A 601 5.64 21.91 25.58
C LEU A 601 5.58 20.64 26.45
N LEU A 602 6.11 19.51 25.96
CA LEU A 602 6.22 18.27 26.73
C LEU A 602 7.14 18.40 27.97
N LYS A 603 7.99 19.43 28.02
CA LYS A 603 8.81 19.78 29.19
C LYS A 603 8.15 20.86 30.07
N GLY A 604 6.92 21.25 29.77
CA GLY A 604 6.21 22.33 30.44
C GLY A 604 6.73 23.73 30.10
N VAL A 605 7.50 23.88 29.01
CA VAL A 605 8.09 25.15 28.59
C VAL A 605 7.28 25.74 27.45
N CYS A 606 6.77 26.96 27.65
CA CYS A 606 6.12 27.76 26.62
C CYS A 606 6.49 29.23 26.85
N THR A 607 7.28 29.80 25.95
CA THR A 607 7.64 31.22 25.92
C THR A 607 6.96 31.92 24.75
N ASP A 608 7.21 33.22 24.59
CA ASP A 608 6.76 33.97 23.42
C ASP A 608 7.28 33.37 22.10
N ALA A 609 8.43 32.67 22.13
CA ALA A 609 9.01 32.03 20.96
C ALA A 609 8.16 30.85 20.46
N GLU A 610 7.73 29.95 21.36
CA GLU A 610 6.86 28.83 20.99
C GLU A 610 5.49 29.31 20.51
N THR A 611 4.89 30.28 21.20
CA THR A 611 3.61 30.88 20.80
C THR A 611 3.70 31.54 19.43
N GLU A 612 4.78 32.29 19.17
CA GLU A 612 4.98 32.93 17.87
C GLU A 612 5.24 31.91 16.76
N ALA A 613 5.99 30.83 17.04
CA ALA A 613 6.21 29.75 16.07
C ALA A 613 4.90 29.09 15.60
N VAL A 614 3.96 28.84 16.52
CA VAL A 614 2.62 28.31 16.18
C VAL A 614 1.81 29.32 15.35
N ARG A 615 1.85 30.61 15.71
CA ARG A 615 1.17 31.67 14.94
C ARG A 615 1.77 31.87 13.55
N GLU A 616 3.08 31.74 13.40
CA GLU A 616 3.76 31.78 12.11
C GLU A 616 3.41 30.58 11.25
N ALA A 617 3.37 29.38 11.83
CA ALA A 617 2.89 28.18 11.16
C ALA A 617 1.45 28.38 10.65
N GLU A 618 0.53 28.89 11.47
CA GLU A 618 -0.85 29.15 11.05
C GLU A 618 -0.91 30.14 9.87
N ARG A 619 -0.11 31.20 9.90
CA ARG A 619 -0.01 32.17 8.79
C ARG A 619 0.51 31.52 7.51
N ARG A 620 1.51 30.64 7.58
CA ARG A 620 2.02 29.88 6.43
C ARG A 620 0.95 28.95 5.86
N GLN A 621 0.31 28.15 6.70
CA GLN A 621 -0.75 27.21 6.29
C GLN A 621 -1.92 27.96 5.62
N ARG A 622 -2.31 29.13 6.13
CA ARG A 622 -3.34 29.98 5.49
C ARG A 622 -2.93 30.49 4.11
N LYS A 623 -1.65 30.78 3.90
CA LYS A 623 -1.13 31.16 2.59
C LYS A 623 -1.21 29.96 1.63
N TYR A 624 -0.75 28.79 2.06
CA TYR A 624 -0.81 27.57 1.26
C TYR A 624 -2.24 27.17 0.90
N LEU A 625 -3.19 27.32 1.82
CA LEU A 625 -4.62 27.11 1.54
C LEU A 625 -5.11 28.01 0.39
N LYS A 626 -4.78 29.30 0.41
CA LYS A 626 -5.17 30.23 -0.67
C LYS A 626 -4.54 29.86 -2.01
N ASP A 627 -3.27 29.48 -1.99
CA ASP A 627 -2.53 29.09 -3.20
C ASP A 627 -3.13 27.78 -3.80
N ALA A 628 -3.50 26.81 -2.95
CA ALA A 628 -4.16 25.57 -3.36
C ALA A 628 -5.53 25.83 -3.99
N ILE A 629 -6.39 26.63 -3.34
CA ILE A 629 -7.71 27.02 -3.87
C ILE A 629 -7.58 27.69 -5.25
N LEU A 630 -6.63 28.61 -5.40
CA LEU A 630 -6.41 29.29 -6.68
C LEU A 630 -5.97 28.31 -7.78
N ALA A 631 -5.11 27.35 -7.46
CA ALA A 631 -4.68 26.32 -8.40
C ALA A 631 -5.85 25.42 -8.84
N GLU A 632 -6.67 24.97 -7.88
CA GLU A 632 -7.87 24.15 -8.15
C GLU A 632 -8.86 24.89 -9.04
N LEU A 633 -9.18 26.15 -8.73
CA LEU A 633 -10.09 26.98 -9.54
C LEU A 633 -9.62 27.16 -10.98
N ASN A 634 -8.30 27.28 -11.20
CA ASN A 634 -7.75 27.36 -12.55
C ASN A 634 -7.91 26.05 -13.33
N VAL A 635 -7.76 24.90 -12.66
CA VAL A 635 -8.00 23.59 -13.26
C VAL A 635 -9.47 23.40 -13.60
N LEU A 636 -10.40 23.85 -12.73
CA LEU A 636 -11.84 23.73 -12.99
C LEU A 636 -12.28 24.41 -14.30
N LYS A 637 -11.62 25.51 -14.71
CA LYS A 637 -11.88 26.15 -16.01
C LYS A 637 -11.61 25.21 -17.18
N VAL A 638 -10.53 24.44 -17.10
CA VAL A 638 -10.15 23.46 -18.13
C VAL A 638 -11.09 22.26 -18.08
N VAL A 639 -11.35 21.72 -16.89
CA VAL A 639 -12.30 20.61 -16.67
C VAL A 639 -13.67 20.95 -17.25
N LYS A 640 -14.20 22.17 -17.00
CA LYS A 640 -15.50 22.60 -17.52
C LYS A 640 -15.51 22.64 -19.05
N LYS A 641 -14.45 23.15 -19.67
CA LYS A 641 -14.32 23.18 -21.14
C LYS A 641 -14.31 21.77 -21.72
N ASP A 642 -13.48 20.89 -21.19
CA ASP A 642 -13.26 19.55 -21.72
C ASP A 642 -14.49 18.65 -21.50
N ALA A 643 -15.10 18.73 -20.31
CA ALA A 643 -16.38 18.05 -20.03
C ALA A 643 -17.50 18.51 -20.96
N GLY A 644 -17.58 19.81 -21.26
CA GLY A 644 -18.58 20.34 -22.20
C GLY A 644 -18.35 19.86 -23.63
N SER A 645 -17.10 19.78 -24.07
CA SER A 645 -16.75 19.23 -25.38
C SER A 645 -17.08 17.74 -25.47
N LEU A 646 -16.78 16.96 -24.43
CA LEU A 646 -17.04 15.53 -24.40
C LEU A 646 -18.55 15.24 -24.36
N LEU A 647 -19.32 16.01 -23.59
CA LEU A 647 -20.78 15.90 -23.57
C LEU A 647 -21.41 16.08 -24.95
N GLY A 648 -20.82 16.91 -25.82
CA GLY A 648 -21.27 17.07 -27.21
C GLY A 648 -20.86 15.93 -28.15
N LYS A 649 -19.85 15.13 -27.79
CA LYS A 649 -19.37 13.95 -28.54
C LYS A 649 -20.14 12.67 -28.20
N LEU A 650 -20.83 12.64 -27.05
CA LEU A 650 -21.69 11.55 -26.58
C LEU A 650 -23.16 11.84 -26.92
#